data_AF-A0A2T0KB70-F1
#
_entry.id   AF-A0A2T0KB70-F1
#
_cell.length_a   1.000
_cell.length_b   1.000
_cell.length_c   1.000
_cell.angle_alpha   90.00
_cell.angle_beta   90.00
_cell.angle_gamma   90.00
#
_symmetry.space_group_name_H-M   'P 1'
#
loop_
_entity.id
_entity.type
_entity.pdbx_description
1 polymer ?
#
loop_
_entity_poly.entity_id
_entity_poly.type
_entity_poly.pdbx_seq_one_letter_code
_entity_poly.pdbx_strand_id
1 'polypeptide(L)'
;MLRRVLSGVVALVTVATMTSFVGSPPATAVALPTGFQEQIVFSGLSSPVDLEFAQDGRIFVAEKGGRIKVFDDLADTTPTVFADLSANVHNQWDRGLLGLTLAPGFPADPYVYVLYTYDAPPGRAAPVWNDVCTNANDGRCIVTGRLSRLRADGNAMTGTEQVLLHDWCQQFPSHSIGDIAFGADGMLYVAAGDGASFSAVDYGQFPSGAPTNPCSDPASEGGALRAQDIRTASDPTQLDGTLLRLDPATGEAAAGNPNIGATDPNTRRIVANGLRNPYRITMRPGTNETWISDTGWTTWEEVNRVLDPTAGVTNFGWPCWEGNARQPGYDGANLPICETLYTAPAGTHTAPFVAWNHSAKLVAGEACPTGSSSSTGVAFYPVAGGPYPAAYHGAVFFADYSRRCIWASLPSTPGGLPDPANLRTFVSDAASPVDLEVGPGGELYYADLGGTIRRVRYFPGNQPPTAVIDASPTQGPAPLTVTFNGTGSTDPDPADEGRLRYAWDFTGDGVTDSTAPTASFTYDTAGSYTARLTVTDTLNATHTSTIGITPGNEAPTATIDTPTVGTTWKVGDTITFTGHATDPQQGALPASRLNWNLVMHHCSAPDNCHEHAIRSWAGAASGSFEAPDHDYPSYLELELTATDQEGLTHAVTRRLDPKTVDLTFATVPSGLQLAVGPGSGVTPFTRTVIQGSINSVSAPSPQGTSTFASWSDGGSATHDITAPTTATTYTATYTATPVPQRIGHTQPGASLDTGAMNHMNGSRFVTGAGPSTVTSMSVYMRGVQAAPSNQYQLAIYADANGSPGARVAAGTSGTLTANSWNTAPITATLAANTPYWLMYNTNGDNNLSYDTGTSGQGAWSGATTPFGTWPATFGASSRWNAKFSIYATTGADTTPPAVLSTNPAAGAAGVAPDAPITVRFSEDMAAGTVTPANLELRGPGNTLIDRAVAYDAAGQAATITPSAALAASTPYTVTVRTGVTDAAGNALTAAHQFSFTTGDPGAPRFGYDRVGAALDSGDMNFMNGSRFVNGATALTVSRLSVYSRTVQAAPADQYQVAIYTDVNGSPGTLVASSTSGTLTPGAWNSRPVAATLAPNTAYWLVYNTNGDNNLSYDTGTAGQGAWSSTSRPFGTWPSSFGTSSRWTAKFSIYAS
;
A
#
# COMPACT_ATOMS: atom_id res chain seq x y z
N MET A 1 8.79 -36.95 9.04
CA MET A 1 8.68 -38.43 9.01
C MET A 1 9.50 -38.98 7.84
N LEU A 2 10.11 -40.13 8.03
CA LEU A 2 11.22 -40.73 7.29
C LEU A 2 10.89 -41.26 5.86
N ARG A 3 11.86 -41.05 4.95
CA ARG A 3 12.47 -41.95 3.92
C ARG A 3 11.59 -42.94 3.12
N ARG A 4 11.79 -42.94 1.79
CA ARG A 4 12.28 -44.13 1.03
C ARG A 4 12.93 -43.75 -0.30
N VAL A 5 13.84 -44.63 -0.70
CA VAL A 5 14.96 -44.53 -1.65
C VAL A 5 14.81 -45.66 -2.69
N LEU A 6 15.30 -45.45 -3.94
CA LEU A 6 16.19 -46.33 -4.75
C LEU A 6 15.86 -46.38 -6.26
N SER A 7 16.79 -45.79 -7.03
CA SER A 7 17.64 -46.39 -8.07
C SER A 7 17.07 -47.30 -9.18
N GLY A 8 17.42 -46.98 -10.44
CA GLY A 8 17.38 -47.97 -11.53
C GLY A 8 17.86 -47.48 -12.91
N VAL A 9 19.14 -47.73 -13.20
CA VAL A 9 19.72 -48.16 -14.50
C VAL A 9 19.92 -47.14 -15.65
N VAL A 10 21.20 -46.95 -15.96
CA VAL A 10 21.78 -46.37 -17.19
C VAL A 10 21.56 -47.32 -18.37
N ALA A 11 20.89 -46.85 -19.43
CA ALA A 11 20.93 -47.45 -20.76
C ALA A 11 21.39 -46.37 -21.76
N LEU A 12 22.61 -46.57 -22.28
CA LEU A 12 23.20 -45.77 -23.36
C LEU A 12 22.40 -46.08 -24.65
N VAL A 13 21.59 -45.12 -25.10
CA VAL A 13 21.00 -45.12 -26.45
C VAL A 13 21.48 -43.84 -27.12
N THR A 14 22.35 -43.99 -28.12
CA THR A 14 22.66 -42.94 -29.10
C THR A 14 21.39 -42.66 -29.91
N VAL A 15 20.59 -41.71 -29.43
CA VAL A 15 19.52 -41.08 -30.20
C VAL A 15 20.17 -39.90 -30.93
N ALA A 16 20.28 -39.99 -32.25
CA ALA A 16 20.42 -38.82 -33.09
C ALA A 16 19.17 -37.97 -32.87
N THR A 17 19.28 -36.94 -32.02
CA THR A 17 18.21 -35.96 -31.83
C THR A 17 18.09 -35.17 -33.13
N MET A 18 17.16 -35.57 -34.00
CA MET A 18 16.46 -34.62 -34.84
C MET A 18 15.88 -33.57 -33.88
N THR A 19 16.48 -32.38 -33.89
CA THR A 19 15.90 -31.18 -33.29
C THR A 19 14.56 -30.97 -33.94
N SER A 20 13.51 -31.47 -33.28
CA SER A 20 12.15 -31.05 -33.56
C SER A 20 12.13 -29.58 -33.17
N PHE A 21 12.07 -28.69 -34.15
CA PHE A 21 11.61 -27.33 -33.91
C PHE A 21 10.24 -27.50 -33.24
N VAL A 22 10.19 -27.28 -31.93
CA VAL A 22 8.92 -27.00 -31.27
C VAL A 22 8.52 -25.68 -31.90
N GLY A 23 7.66 -25.75 -32.92
CA GLY A 23 7.08 -24.56 -33.52
C GLY A 23 6.52 -23.73 -32.38
N SER A 24 6.91 -22.46 -32.35
CA SER A 24 6.31 -21.48 -31.45
C SER A 24 4.79 -21.69 -31.47
N PRO A 25 4.09 -21.67 -30.32
CA PRO A 25 2.64 -21.69 -30.33
C PRO A 25 2.16 -20.61 -31.32
N PRO A 26 1.14 -20.91 -32.16
CA PRO A 26 0.63 -19.93 -33.10
C PRO A 26 0.28 -18.66 -32.31
N ALA A 27 0.80 -17.52 -32.76
CA ALA A 27 0.47 -16.22 -32.18
C ALA A 27 -1.05 -16.12 -32.08
N THR A 28 -1.56 -15.73 -30.91
CA THR A 28 -2.96 -15.36 -30.76
C THR A 28 -3.26 -14.27 -31.78
N ALA A 29 -4.30 -14.46 -32.59
CA ALA A 29 -4.69 -13.43 -33.55
C ALA A 29 -5.07 -12.16 -32.79
N VAL A 30 -4.56 -11.02 -33.25
CA VAL A 30 -4.97 -9.69 -32.76
C VAL A 30 -6.51 -9.64 -32.76
N ALA A 31 -7.11 -9.37 -31.59
CA ALA A 31 -8.56 -9.29 -31.51
C ALA A 31 -9.00 -7.84 -31.72
N LEU A 32 -9.69 -7.62 -32.84
CA LEU A 32 -10.28 -6.36 -33.27
C LEU A 32 -11.82 -6.46 -33.27
N PRO A 33 -12.55 -5.35 -33.13
CA PRO A 33 -13.99 -5.32 -33.36
C PRO A 33 -14.33 -5.81 -34.78
N THR A 34 -15.52 -6.39 -34.94
CA THR A 34 -15.98 -6.91 -36.23
C THR A 34 -15.88 -5.87 -37.35
N GLY A 35 -15.30 -6.28 -38.48
CA GLY A 35 -15.10 -5.43 -39.64
C GLY A 35 -13.76 -4.68 -39.62
N PHE A 36 -12.99 -4.73 -38.54
CA PHE A 36 -11.65 -4.14 -38.49
C PHE A 36 -10.55 -5.18 -38.74
N GLN A 37 -9.49 -4.74 -39.43
CA GLN A 37 -8.29 -5.54 -39.67
C GLN A 37 -7.04 -4.67 -39.54
N GLU A 38 -5.98 -5.24 -38.96
CA GLU A 38 -4.66 -4.61 -38.87
C GLU A 38 -3.76 -5.00 -40.05
N GLN A 39 -2.91 -4.07 -40.51
CA GLN A 39 -1.92 -4.30 -41.56
C GLN A 39 -0.60 -3.61 -41.22
N ILE A 40 0.53 -4.27 -41.52
CA ILE A 40 1.85 -3.64 -41.51
C ILE A 40 1.95 -2.73 -42.73
N VAL A 41 2.33 -1.48 -42.51
CA VAL A 41 2.54 -0.44 -43.53
C VAL A 41 4.01 -0.35 -43.87
N PHE A 42 4.85 -0.13 -42.86
CA PHE A 42 6.29 -0.07 -42.99
C PHE A 42 6.94 -1.11 -42.07
N SER A 43 8.07 -1.66 -42.51
CA SER A 43 8.87 -2.63 -41.76
C SER A 43 10.35 -2.34 -41.93
N GLY A 44 11.20 -2.92 -41.07
CA GLY A 44 12.65 -2.72 -41.13
C GLY A 44 13.10 -1.37 -40.53
N LEU A 45 12.26 -0.79 -39.66
CA LEU A 45 12.60 0.38 -38.86
C LEU A 45 13.33 -0.06 -37.59
N SER A 46 14.14 0.84 -37.03
CA SER A 46 14.90 0.62 -35.81
C SER A 46 14.24 1.36 -34.64
N SER A 47 13.39 0.66 -33.89
CA SER A 47 12.62 1.24 -32.77
C SER A 47 11.94 2.56 -33.15
N PRO A 48 11.00 2.53 -34.13
CA PRO A 48 10.21 3.70 -34.45
C PRO A 48 9.38 4.06 -33.23
N VAL A 49 9.39 5.35 -32.89
CA VAL A 49 8.66 5.86 -31.73
C VAL A 49 7.51 6.75 -32.15
N ASP A 50 7.58 7.43 -33.29
CA ASP A 50 6.66 8.50 -33.65
C ASP A 50 6.51 8.55 -35.18
N LEU A 51 5.29 8.83 -35.67
CA LEU A 51 5.00 9.04 -37.08
C LEU A 51 4.16 10.31 -37.34
N GLU A 52 4.48 11.02 -38.40
CA GLU A 52 3.81 12.27 -38.77
C GLU A 52 3.48 12.34 -40.26
N PHE A 53 2.25 12.73 -40.58
CA PHE A 53 1.77 12.85 -41.96
C PHE A 53 1.86 14.28 -42.48
N ALA A 54 2.58 14.47 -43.59
CA ALA A 54 2.60 15.73 -44.31
C ALA A 54 1.37 15.90 -45.21
N GLN A 55 0.93 17.15 -45.42
CA GLN A 55 -0.19 17.46 -46.31
C GLN A 55 0.05 17.09 -47.78
N ASP A 56 1.31 16.94 -48.18
CA ASP A 56 1.70 16.55 -49.54
C ASP A 56 1.80 15.03 -49.73
N GLY A 57 1.47 14.23 -48.69
CA GLY A 57 1.40 12.78 -48.76
C GLY A 57 2.61 12.05 -48.18
N ARG A 58 3.70 12.77 -47.86
CA ARG A 58 4.88 12.20 -47.23
C ARG A 58 4.62 11.77 -45.79
N ILE A 59 5.36 10.78 -45.32
CA ILE A 59 5.29 10.29 -43.95
C ILE A 59 6.68 10.38 -43.32
N PHE A 60 6.78 11.08 -42.20
CA PHE A 60 8.00 11.14 -41.40
C PHE A 60 7.91 10.11 -40.28
N VAL A 61 8.98 9.36 -40.05
CA VAL A 61 9.07 8.39 -38.97
C VAL A 61 10.33 8.65 -38.16
N ALA A 62 10.15 8.88 -36.87
CA ALA A 62 11.22 9.08 -35.92
C ALA A 62 11.66 7.74 -35.31
N GLU A 63 12.95 7.45 -35.41
CA GLU A 63 13.59 6.31 -34.76
C GLU A 63 14.27 6.78 -33.47
N LYS A 64 14.06 6.05 -32.38
CA LYS A 64 14.52 6.39 -31.02
C LYS A 64 16.00 6.78 -30.94
N GLY A 65 16.84 6.16 -31.77
CA GLY A 65 18.28 6.43 -31.89
C GLY A 65 18.66 7.76 -32.54
N GLY A 66 17.70 8.64 -32.84
CA GLY A 66 17.96 9.98 -33.37
C GLY A 66 17.96 10.09 -34.89
N ARG A 67 17.43 9.09 -35.61
CA ARG A 67 17.25 9.16 -37.06
C ARG A 67 15.81 9.47 -37.41
N ILE A 68 15.62 10.26 -38.46
CA ILE A 68 14.30 10.57 -39.00
C ILE A 68 14.27 10.10 -40.44
N LYS A 69 13.29 9.28 -40.78
CA LYS A 69 13.07 8.74 -42.12
C LYS A 69 11.88 9.41 -42.78
N VAL A 70 11.94 9.62 -44.10
CA VAL A 70 10.82 10.11 -44.92
C VAL A 70 10.47 9.04 -45.94
N PHE A 71 9.19 8.70 -45.97
CA PHE A 71 8.55 7.91 -47.00
C PHE A 71 7.79 8.84 -47.94
N ASP A 72 7.94 8.64 -49.25
CA ASP A 72 7.27 9.49 -50.24
C ASP A 72 5.74 9.31 -50.21
N ASP A 73 5.28 8.08 -49.93
CA ASP A 73 3.88 7.73 -49.71
C ASP A 73 3.77 6.37 -48.96
N LEU A 74 2.54 5.88 -48.76
CA LEU A 74 2.27 4.60 -48.08
C LEU A 74 2.75 3.34 -48.83
N ALA A 75 3.15 3.45 -50.10
CA ALA A 75 3.67 2.36 -50.92
C ALA A 75 5.21 2.38 -51.01
N ASP A 76 5.86 3.42 -50.49
CA ASP A 76 7.31 3.52 -50.47
C ASP A 76 7.94 2.47 -49.54
N THR A 77 8.85 1.68 -50.09
CA THR A 77 9.61 0.65 -49.37
C THR A 77 11.06 1.05 -49.11
N THR A 78 11.48 2.23 -49.57
CA THR A 78 12.87 2.71 -49.60
C THR A 78 12.97 4.13 -49.04
N PRO A 79 12.74 4.31 -47.73
CA PRO A 79 12.72 5.63 -47.13
C PRO A 79 14.08 6.34 -47.23
N THR A 80 14.02 7.65 -47.30
CA THR A 80 15.20 8.53 -47.23
C THR A 80 15.47 8.96 -45.79
N VAL A 81 16.74 9.17 -45.42
CA VAL A 81 17.07 9.75 -44.10
C VAL A 81 16.96 11.27 -44.19
N PHE A 82 15.99 11.84 -43.47
CA PHE A 82 15.80 13.29 -43.35
C PHE A 82 16.92 13.95 -42.55
N ALA A 83 17.18 13.42 -41.37
CA ALA A 83 18.20 13.90 -40.44
C ALA A 83 18.76 12.73 -39.63
N ASP A 84 20.06 12.82 -39.30
CA ASP A 84 20.73 11.92 -38.35
C ASP A 84 21.29 12.77 -37.20
N LEU A 85 20.60 12.72 -36.06
CA LEU A 85 20.95 13.40 -34.81
C LEU A 85 21.62 12.45 -33.81
N SER A 86 21.94 11.21 -34.20
CA SER A 86 22.42 10.16 -33.29
C SER A 86 23.66 10.54 -32.47
N ALA A 87 24.51 11.44 -32.99
CA ALA A 87 25.67 11.95 -32.24
C ALA A 87 25.30 12.89 -31.07
N ASN A 88 24.09 13.46 -31.09
CA ASN A 88 23.57 14.35 -30.05
C ASN A 88 22.55 13.65 -29.14
N VAL A 89 21.92 12.58 -29.62
CA VAL A 89 20.88 11.85 -28.89
C VAL A 89 21.53 10.86 -27.93
N HIS A 90 21.01 10.83 -26.70
CA HIS A 90 21.28 9.74 -25.77
C HIS A 90 20.12 8.73 -25.81
N ASN A 91 20.37 7.50 -26.23
CA ASN A 91 19.37 6.47 -26.56
C ASN A 91 19.33 5.30 -25.55
N GLN A 92 19.93 5.45 -24.37
CA GLN A 92 19.92 4.40 -23.36
C GLN A 92 18.54 4.32 -22.66
N TRP A 93 17.99 3.11 -22.48
CA TRP A 93 16.68 2.88 -21.82
C TRP A 93 15.53 3.65 -22.49
N ASP A 94 14.79 4.50 -21.78
CA ASP A 94 13.62 5.20 -22.33
C ASP A 94 14.02 6.52 -23.03
N ARG A 95 15.29 6.90 -22.95
CA ARG A 95 15.82 8.10 -23.59
C ARG A 95 15.93 7.91 -25.10
N GLY A 96 15.88 9.02 -25.83
CA GLY A 96 16.08 9.02 -27.27
C GLY A 96 15.57 10.29 -27.92
N LEU A 97 15.40 10.24 -29.24
CA LEU A 97 14.47 11.12 -29.94
C LEU A 97 13.07 10.55 -29.70
N LEU A 98 12.21 11.28 -28.99
CA LEU A 98 10.92 10.77 -28.53
C LEU A 98 9.72 11.51 -29.13
N GLY A 99 9.86 12.78 -29.51
CA GLY A 99 8.80 13.56 -30.13
C GLY A 99 9.22 14.18 -31.46
N LEU A 100 8.31 14.19 -32.41
CA LEU A 100 8.44 14.75 -33.75
C LEU A 100 7.11 15.42 -34.09
N THR A 101 7.15 16.63 -34.65
CA THR A 101 5.95 17.18 -35.29
C THR A 101 6.27 18.09 -36.46
N LEU A 102 5.36 18.15 -37.44
CA LEU A 102 5.51 19.01 -38.61
C LEU A 102 4.89 20.38 -38.35
N ALA A 103 5.47 21.43 -38.93
CA ALA A 103 4.82 22.74 -38.93
C ALA A 103 3.40 22.61 -39.54
N PRO A 104 2.37 23.30 -39.00
CA PRO A 104 0.98 23.15 -39.49
C PRO A 104 0.81 23.51 -40.99
N GLY A 105 1.72 24.31 -41.53
CA GLY A 105 1.77 24.71 -42.94
C GLY A 105 2.75 23.90 -43.80
N PHE A 106 3.31 22.79 -43.31
CA PHE A 106 4.28 21.99 -44.07
C PHE A 106 3.64 21.42 -45.35
N PRO A 107 4.32 21.48 -46.53
CA PRO A 107 5.72 21.89 -46.74
C PRO A 107 5.94 23.38 -47.02
N ALA A 108 4.89 24.20 -47.10
CA ALA A 108 5.02 25.64 -47.36
C ALA A 108 5.72 26.37 -46.20
N ASP A 109 5.53 25.87 -44.99
CA ASP A 109 6.37 26.16 -43.83
C ASP A 109 7.32 24.97 -43.58
N PRO A 110 8.56 25.01 -44.12
CA PRO A 110 9.40 23.83 -44.25
C PRO A 110 10.16 23.53 -42.94
N TYR A 111 9.46 23.50 -41.81
CA TYR A 111 10.05 23.16 -40.52
C TYR A 111 9.51 21.84 -39.96
N VAL A 112 10.43 21.05 -39.43
CA VAL A 112 10.19 19.82 -38.67
C VAL A 112 10.70 20.08 -37.25
N TYR A 113 9.89 19.81 -36.24
CA TYR A 113 10.24 20.01 -34.84
C TYR A 113 10.57 18.66 -34.21
N VAL A 114 11.57 18.65 -33.33
CA VAL A 114 12.04 17.41 -32.68
C VAL A 114 12.31 17.65 -31.21
N LEU A 115 11.99 16.66 -30.40
CA LEU A 115 12.25 16.59 -28.97
C LEU A 115 13.09 15.35 -28.68
N TYR A 116 14.27 15.55 -28.11
CA TYR A 116 15.17 14.45 -27.81
C TYR A 116 15.99 14.67 -26.54
N THR A 117 16.41 13.57 -25.92
CA THR A 117 17.36 13.57 -24.81
C THR A 117 18.75 13.86 -25.35
N TYR A 118 19.31 15.02 -25.03
CA TYR A 118 20.63 15.46 -25.47
C TYR A 118 21.71 14.86 -24.57
N ASP A 119 22.69 14.22 -25.20
CA ASP A 119 23.78 13.48 -24.55
C ASP A 119 24.84 14.40 -23.92
N ALA A 120 24.41 15.29 -23.02
CA ALA A 120 25.29 16.08 -22.18
C ALA A 120 24.55 16.65 -20.97
N PRO A 121 25.23 16.79 -19.81
CA PRO A 121 24.71 17.57 -18.70
C PRO A 121 24.64 19.06 -19.06
N PRO A 122 23.90 19.88 -18.26
CA PRO A 122 23.79 21.32 -18.48
C PRO A 122 25.14 22.01 -18.70
N GLY A 123 25.22 22.84 -19.74
CA GLY A 123 26.42 23.61 -20.09
C GLY A 123 27.54 22.84 -20.79
N ARG A 124 27.31 21.58 -21.20
CA ARG A 124 28.29 20.76 -21.95
C ARG A 124 27.79 20.41 -23.35
N ALA A 125 28.72 20.01 -24.22
CA ALA A 125 28.43 19.60 -25.59
C ALA A 125 28.36 18.07 -25.71
N ALA A 126 27.39 17.57 -26.45
CA ALA A 126 27.23 16.16 -26.74
C ALA A 126 28.24 15.66 -27.80
N PRO A 127 28.55 14.34 -27.82
CA PRO A 127 28.17 13.36 -26.81
C PRO A 127 29.13 13.36 -25.60
N VAL A 128 28.59 13.23 -24.40
CA VAL A 128 29.37 13.05 -23.15
C VAL A 128 29.38 11.58 -22.73
N TRP A 129 28.24 10.90 -22.82
CA TRP A 129 28.08 9.50 -22.42
C TRP A 129 28.20 8.56 -23.62
N ASN A 130 27.86 9.03 -24.82
CA ASN A 130 27.83 8.29 -26.07
C ASN A 130 27.04 6.99 -25.93
N ASP A 131 25.80 7.10 -25.45
CA ASP A 131 24.90 5.97 -25.12
C ASP A 131 25.40 5.02 -24.02
N VAL A 132 26.42 5.42 -23.27
CA VAL A 132 27.00 4.61 -22.20
C VAL A 132 27.10 5.39 -20.91
N CYS A 133 26.19 5.08 -20.00
CA CYS A 133 26.20 5.61 -18.67
C CYS A 133 26.51 4.52 -17.63
N THR A 134 27.72 4.56 -17.08
CA THR A 134 28.14 3.64 -16.00
C THR A 134 27.51 4.10 -14.67
N ASN A 135 27.00 3.16 -13.88
CA ASN A 135 26.23 3.41 -12.65
C ASN A 135 24.98 4.29 -12.85
N ALA A 136 24.23 4.11 -13.94
CA ALA A 136 23.03 4.91 -14.22
C ALA A 136 21.98 4.90 -13.08
N ASN A 137 22.07 3.96 -12.14
CA ASN A 137 21.17 3.78 -11.02
C ASN A 137 21.40 4.75 -9.85
N ASP A 138 22.52 5.48 -9.81
CA ASP A 138 22.84 6.39 -8.69
C ASP A 138 22.54 7.87 -8.99
N GLY A 139 21.86 8.16 -10.11
CA GLY A 139 21.46 9.51 -10.50
C GLY A 139 22.60 10.38 -11.06
N ARG A 140 23.76 9.80 -11.40
CA ARG A 140 24.87 10.52 -12.06
C ARG A 140 24.75 10.63 -13.57
N CYS A 141 23.73 10.01 -14.15
CA CYS A 141 23.54 9.97 -15.59
C CYS A 141 22.91 11.24 -16.15
N ILE A 142 23.53 12.38 -15.88
CA ILE A 142 22.90 13.68 -16.09
C ILE A 142 22.91 14.02 -17.58
N VAL A 143 21.72 14.29 -18.11
CA VAL A 143 21.48 14.75 -19.48
C VAL A 143 20.55 15.95 -19.46
N THR A 144 20.31 16.52 -20.64
CA THR A 144 19.32 17.57 -20.81
C THR A 144 18.30 17.20 -21.87
N GLY A 145 17.05 17.64 -21.74
CA GLY A 145 16.14 17.59 -22.88
C GLY A 145 16.41 18.74 -23.86
N ARG A 146 16.18 18.49 -25.14
CA ARG A 146 16.45 19.45 -26.22
C ARG A 146 15.29 19.49 -27.20
N LEU A 147 14.75 20.68 -27.37
CA LEU A 147 13.77 21.00 -28.40
C LEU A 147 14.44 21.78 -29.50
N SER A 148 14.26 21.32 -30.74
CA SER A 148 14.84 21.95 -31.91
C SER A 148 13.86 22.00 -33.06
N ARG A 149 14.07 22.97 -33.97
CA ARG A 149 13.45 22.98 -35.29
C ARG A 149 14.51 22.78 -36.37
N LEU A 150 14.16 21.96 -37.35
CA LEU A 150 14.99 21.55 -38.47
C LEU A 150 14.34 22.07 -39.75
N ARG A 151 15.12 22.65 -40.65
CA ARG A 151 14.59 23.16 -41.92
C ARG A 151 14.67 22.07 -42.99
N ALA A 152 13.58 21.83 -43.69
CA ALA A 152 13.52 20.88 -44.80
C ALA A 152 13.89 21.53 -46.14
N ASP A 153 14.54 20.75 -47.00
CA ASP A 153 14.68 20.96 -48.45
C ASP A 153 14.38 19.63 -49.14
N GLY A 154 13.14 19.49 -49.63
CA GLY A 154 12.62 18.18 -50.06
C GLY A 154 12.57 17.20 -48.89
N ASN A 155 13.15 16.01 -49.07
CA ASN A 155 13.18 14.93 -48.07
C ASN A 155 14.42 14.97 -47.17
N ALA A 156 15.22 16.03 -47.21
CA ALA A 156 16.44 16.18 -46.41
C ALA A 156 16.40 17.44 -45.56
N MET A 157 17.05 17.40 -44.39
CA MET A 157 17.36 18.59 -43.60
C MET A 157 18.39 19.46 -44.33
N THR A 158 18.20 20.78 -44.29
CA THR A 158 19.13 21.80 -44.79
C THR A 158 19.52 22.79 -43.70
N GLY A 159 20.76 23.29 -43.75
CA GLY A 159 21.29 24.20 -42.74
C GLY A 159 21.65 23.49 -41.42
N THR A 160 21.73 24.26 -40.34
CA THR A 160 22.06 23.76 -39.00
C THR A 160 20.79 23.60 -38.16
N GLU A 161 20.83 22.68 -37.20
CA GLU A 161 19.81 22.55 -36.15
C GLU A 161 19.60 23.91 -35.45
N GLN A 162 18.35 24.35 -35.34
CA GLN A 162 18.00 25.51 -34.52
C GLN A 162 17.40 25.04 -33.19
N VAL A 163 18.18 25.19 -32.13
CA VAL A 163 17.75 24.91 -30.75
C VAL A 163 16.78 25.98 -30.30
N LEU A 164 15.64 25.54 -29.75
CA LEU A 164 14.63 26.41 -29.14
C LEU A 164 14.71 26.37 -27.62
N LEU A 165 14.89 25.20 -27.02
CA LEU A 165 15.07 25.00 -25.58
C LEU A 165 16.10 23.91 -25.30
N HIS A 166 16.91 24.11 -24.28
CA HIS A 166 18.01 23.20 -23.92
C HIS A 166 18.50 23.47 -22.49
N ASP A 167 17.64 23.29 -21.48
CA ASP A 167 18.00 23.58 -20.07
C ASP A 167 17.29 22.68 -19.04
N TRP A 168 16.72 21.52 -19.45
CA TRP A 168 15.92 20.66 -18.54
C TRP A 168 16.79 19.52 -18.03
N CYS A 169 17.15 19.53 -16.75
CA CYS A 169 18.14 18.62 -16.21
C CYS A 169 17.53 17.29 -15.75
N GLN A 170 18.04 16.18 -16.27
CA GLN A 170 17.50 14.85 -16.00
C GLN A 170 18.58 13.91 -15.48
N GLN A 171 18.30 13.19 -14.40
CA GLN A 171 19.31 12.41 -13.67
C GLN A 171 19.33 10.93 -14.06
N PHE A 172 18.14 10.37 -14.34
CA PHE A 172 17.95 8.94 -14.53
C PHE A 172 17.63 8.59 -15.99
N PRO A 173 17.98 7.38 -16.45
CA PRO A 173 17.80 6.94 -17.84
C PRO A 173 16.35 6.66 -18.23
N SER A 174 15.37 7.13 -17.45
CA SER A 174 13.94 6.91 -17.66
C SER A 174 13.16 8.20 -17.42
N HIS A 175 11.92 8.26 -17.90
CA HIS A 175 10.98 9.39 -17.80
C HIS A 175 11.56 10.74 -18.23
N SER A 176 12.45 10.74 -19.22
CA SER A 176 13.22 11.92 -19.60
C SER A 176 12.33 13.04 -20.17
N ILE A 177 11.98 12.95 -21.44
CA ILE A 177 11.13 13.93 -22.15
C ILE A 177 9.82 13.24 -22.52
N GLY A 178 8.90 13.96 -23.17
CA GLY A 178 7.70 13.37 -23.74
C GLY A 178 7.63 13.61 -25.23
N ASP A 179 6.62 14.38 -25.62
CA ASP A 179 6.16 14.53 -26.99
C ASP A 179 5.85 16.00 -27.33
N ILE A 180 5.65 16.30 -28.62
CA ILE A 180 5.41 17.64 -29.14
C ILE A 180 4.24 17.66 -30.12
N ALA A 181 3.40 18.69 -30.03
CA ALA A 181 2.27 18.85 -30.94
C ALA A 181 1.92 20.33 -31.14
N PHE A 182 1.31 20.65 -32.28
CA PHE A 182 0.76 21.99 -32.53
C PHE A 182 -0.70 22.11 -32.12
N GLY A 183 -1.03 23.16 -31.37
CA GLY A 183 -2.42 23.55 -31.10
C GLY A 183 -3.07 24.25 -32.29
N ALA A 184 -4.41 24.39 -32.26
CA ALA A 184 -5.15 25.15 -33.26
C ALA A 184 -4.82 26.66 -33.27
N ASP A 185 -4.19 27.16 -32.21
CA ASP A 185 -3.62 28.51 -32.10
C ASP A 185 -2.27 28.67 -32.83
N GLY A 186 -1.72 27.61 -33.40
CA GLY A 186 -0.43 27.60 -34.07
C GLY A 186 0.77 27.68 -33.12
N MET A 187 0.55 27.50 -31.81
CA MET A 187 1.63 27.41 -30.83
C MET A 187 2.10 25.97 -30.66
N LEU A 188 3.36 25.81 -30.26
CA LEU A 188 3.96 24.51 -30.03
C LEU A 188 3.77 24.09 -28.57
N TYR A 189 3.25 22.90 -28.36
CA TYR A 189 3.08 22.29 -27.05
C TYR A 189 4.13 21.20 -26.87
N VAL A 190 4.73 21.15 -25.68
CA VAL A 190 5.86 20.27 -25.40
C VAL A 190 5.66 19.63 -24.04
N ALA A 191 5.62 18.31 -24.00
CA ALA A 191 5.55 17.55 -22.76
C ALA A 191 6.96 17.12 -22.32
N ALA A 192 7.21 17.21 -21.01
CA ALA A 192 8.48 16.84 -20.40
C ALA A 192 8.20 15.92 -19.20
N GLY A 193 8.90 14.79 -19.15
CA GLY A 193 8.86 13.87 -18.01
C GLY A 193 9.68 14.40 -16.83
N ASP A 194 9.59 13.72 -15.69
CA ASP A 194 10.22 14.15 -14.45
C ASP A 194 11.73 13.87 -14.38
N GLY A 195 12.26 13.02 -15.27
CA GLY A 195 13.67 12.63 -15.34
C GLY A 195 14.22 12.00 -14.05
N ALA A 196 13.33 11.46 -13.21
CA ALA A 196 13.60 11.04 -11.84
C ALA A 196 13.77 9.52 -11.69
N SER A 197 14.15 9.07 -10.49
CA SER A 197 14.29 7.64 -10.23
C SER A 197 12.97 6.89 -10.42
N PHE A 198 13.04 5.75 -11.11
CA PHE A 198 11.94 4.80 -11.24
C PHE A 198 11.96 3.68 -10.17
N SER A 199 13.06 3.55 -9.41
CA SER A 199 13.25 2.46 -8.43
C SER A 199 13.07 2.90 -6.98
N ALA A 200 13.06 4.20 -6.70
CA ALA A 200 13.03 4.76 -5.35
C ALA A 200 12.21 6.05 -5.29
N VAL A 201 11.77 6.43 -4.09
CA VAL A 201 11.13 7.73 -3.84
C VAL A 201 12.22 8.79 -4.01
N ASP A 202 12.19 9.57 -5.08
CA ASP A 202 13.22 10.53 -5.43
C ASP A 202 12.75 11.95 -5.19
N TYR A 203 13.29 12.54 -4.12
CA TYR A 203 13.07 13.94 -3.74
C TYR A 203 14.37 14.76 -3.89
N GLY A 204 15.28 14.28 -4.74
CA GLY A 204 16.58 14.91 -5.02
C GLY A 204 17.73 14.40 -4.16
N GLN A 205 17.58 13.27 -3.46
CA GLN A 205 18.63 12.76 -2.56
C GLN A 205 19.78 12.02 -3.27
N PHE A 206 19.68 11.79 -4.58
CA PHE A 206 20.68 11.08 -5.37
C PHE A 206 21.71 12.01 -6.04
N PRO A 207 22.99 11.59 -6.18
CA PRO A 207 23.62 10.40 -5.58
C PRO A 207 23.81 10.54 -4.06
N SER A 208 23.63 9.46 -3.32
CA SER A 208 23.91 9.44 -1.88
C SER A 208 25.40 9.67 -1.61
N GLY A 209 25.79 10.78 -0.97
CA GLY A 209 27.14 10.98 -0.42
C GLY A 209 28.00 12.16 -0.92
N ALA A 210 27.56 13.02 -1.86
CA ALA A 210 28.03 14.41 -2.15
C ALA A 210 27.69 14.87 -3.59
N PRO A 211 27.53 16.18 -3.87
CA PRO A 211 26.70 17.16 -3.17
C PRO A 211 25.25 17.07 -3.67
N THR A 212 24.36 16.68 -2.73
CA THR A 212 22.93 17.04 -2.53
C THR A 212 21.91 17.13 -3.66
N ASN A 213 22.27 17.31 -4.93
CA ASN A 213 21.45 17.20 -6.16
C ASN A 213 22.25 17.79 -7.36
N PRO A 214 22.56 17.02 -8.42
CA PRO A 214 23.35 17.50 -9.55
C PRO A 214 22.65 18.51 -10.47
N CYS A 215 21.32 18.61 -10.41
CA CYS A 215 20.55 19.61 -11.13
C CYS A 215 20.38 20.93 -10.35
N SER A 216 21.07 21.04 -9.21
CA SER A 216 21.12 22.24 -8.36
C SER A 216 19.79 22.62 -7.69
N ASP A 217 18.83 21.71 -7.60
CA ASP A 217 17.57 21.97 -6.92
C ASP A 217 17.77 22.03 -5.38
N PRO A 218 16.89 22.75 -4.66
CA PRO A 218 16.85 22.78 -3.21
C PRO A 218 16.61 21.41 -2.58
N ALA A 219 16.90 21.32 -1.28
CA ALA A 219 16.64 20.11 -0.52
C ALA A 219 15.12 19.80 -0.50
N SER A 220 14.77 18.55 -0.81
CA SER A 220 13.37 18.11 -0.90
C SER A 220 12.55 18.86 -1.96
N GLU A 221 13.20 19.31 -3.05
CA GLU A 221 12.56 19.90 -4.24
C GLU A 221 13.08 19.25 -5.55
N GLY A 222 14.05 18.32 -5.47
CA GLY A 222 14.61 17.62 -6.64
C GLY A 222 13.93 16.30 -6.99
N GLY A 223 14.51 15.58 -7.96
CA GLY A 223 13.96 14.30 -8.39
C GLY A 223 12.57 14.46 -9.00
N ALA A 224 11.62 13.60 -8.62
CA ALA A 224 10.26 13.66 -9.14
C ALA A 224 9.50 14.90 -8.66
N LEU A 225 9.96 15.54 -7.58
CA LEU A 225 9.35 16.78 -7.08
C LEU A 225 9.50 17.96 -8.05
N ARG A 226 10.40 17.87 -9.05
CA ARG A 226 10.49 18.88 -10.11
C ARG A 226 9.16 19.06 -10.87
N ALA A 227 8.33 18.02 -10.93
CA ALA A 227 6.97 18.10 -11.47
C ALA A 227 6.07 19.09 -10.72
N GLN A 228 6.46 19.53 -9.52
CA GLN A 228 5.75 20.51 -8.69
C GLN A 228 6.53 21.81 -8.50
N ASP A 229 7.69 21.98 -9.14
CA ASP A 229 8.64 23.07 -8.88
C ASP A 229 8.07 24.48 -9.19
N ILE A 230 7.11 24.59 -10.11
CA ILE A 230 6.40 25.85 -10.35
C ILE A 230 5.67 26.40 -9.09
N ARG A 231 5.50 25.58 -8.05
CA ARG A 231 4.88 25.96 -6.77
C ARG A 231 5.89 26.46 -5.74
N THR A 232 7.18 26.34 -6.02
CA THR A 232 8.31 26.83 -5.22
C THR A 232 8.96 28.03 -5.91
N ALA A 233 9.74 28.80 -5.15
CA ALA A 233 10.38 30.04 -5.65
C ALA A 233 11.82 30.18 -5.13
N SER A 234 12.39 29.08 -4.64
CA SER A 234 13.71 28.97 -4.02
C SER A 234 14.84 29.15 -5.03
N ASP A 235 14.57 28.76 -6.27
CA ASP A 235 15.49 28.55 -7.38
C ASP A 235 14.76 28.74 -8.74
N PRO A 236 15.49 28.73 -9.87
CA PRO A 236 14.86 28.83 -11.19
C PRO A 236 13.97 27.62 -11.49
N THR A 237 12.77 27.88 -11.99
CA THR A 237 11.78 26.82 -12.29
C THR A 237 12.34 25.85 -13.34
N GLN A 238 12.34 24.56 -13.04
CA GLN A 238 12.63 23.47 -13.95
C GLN A 238 11.43 23.15 -14.85
N LEU A 239 11.65 22.45 -15.97
CA LEU A 239 10.59 22.08 -16.91
C LEU A 239 10.17 20.61 -16.80
N ASP A 240 10.77 19.85 -15.89
CA ASP A 240 10.49 18.43 -15.70
C ASP A 240 9.07 18.21 -15.14
N GLY A 241 8.36 17.21 -15.65
CA GLY A 241 6.98 16.88 -15.26
C GLY A 241 5.93 17.94 -15.64
N THR A 242 6.11 18.60 -16.79
CA THR A 242 5.27 19.72 -17.24
C THR A 242 4.77 19.61 -18.69
N LEU A 243 3.73 20.39 -18.99
CA LEU A 243 3.32 20.75 -20.34
C LEU A 243 3.66 22.23 -20.58
N LEU A 244 4.39 22.49 -21.66
CA LEU A 244 4.78 23.83 -22.10
C LEU A 244 3.91 24.29 -23.27
N ARG A 245 3.74 25.61 -23.41
CA ARG A 245 3.15 26.24 -24.60
C ARG A 245 4.05 27.38 -25.09
N LEU A 246 4.57 27.24 -26.29
CA LEU A 246 5.72 27.99 -26.79
C LEU A 246 5.45 28.67 -28.14
N ASP A 247 6.10 29.80 -28.35
CA ASP A 247 6.25 30.38 -29.69
C ASP A 247 7.17 29.46 -30.53
N PRO A 248 6.69 28.93 -31.68
CA PRO A 248 7.41 27.92 -32.46
C PRO A 248 8.63 28.47 -33.20
N ALA A 249 8.82 29.79 -33.25
CA ALA A 249 9.96 30.42 -33.89
C ALA A 249 11.13 30.67 -32.92
N THR A 250 10.81 30.90 -31.65
CA THR A 250 11.77 31.38 -30.64
C THR A 250 11.96 30.46 -29.44
N GLY A 251 10.98 29.59 -29.12
CA GLY A 251 11.00 28.81 -27.87
C GLY A 251 10.62 29.61 -26.62
N GLU A 252 10.26 30.88 -26.77
CA GLU A 252 9.73 31.69 -25.68
C GLU A 252 8.30 31.28 -25.32
N ALA A 253 7.85 31.67 -24.12
CA ALA A 253 6.47 31.48 -23.71
C ALA A 253 5.50 32.11 -24.72
N ALA A 254 4.51 31.34 -25.16
CA ALA A 254 3.51 31.84 -26.08
C ALA A 254 2.63 32.94 -25.44
N ALA A 255 2.13 33.85 -26.28
CA ALA A 255 1.22 34.90 -25.82
C ALA A 255 -0.05 34.28 -25.20
N GLY A 256 -0.46 34.81 -24.05
CA GLY A 256 -1.64 34.33 -23.31
C GLY A 256 -1.36 33.21 -22.31
N ASN A 257 -0.11 32.73 -22.17
CA ASN A 257 0.21 31.78 -21.11
C ASN A 257 -0.15 32.35 -19.72
N PRO A 258 -0.61 31.51 -18.77
CA PRO A 258 -1.17 31.97 -17.50
C PRO A 258 -0.21 32.83 -16.68
N ASN A 259 1.08 32.49 -16.70
CA ASN A 259 2.12 33.15 -15.92
C ASN A 259 3.02 34.06 -16.76
N ILE A 260 2.55 34.59 -17.90
CA ILE A 260 3.39 35.35 -18.85
C ILE A 260 4.12 36.56 -18.24
N GLY A 261 3.64 37.09 -17.10
CA GLY A 261 4.26 38.19 -16.36
C GLY A 261 5.34 37.78 -15.34
N ALA A 262 5.60 36.49 -15.15
CA ALA A 262 6.64 36.00 -14.24
C ALA A 262 8.05 36.41 -14.70
N THR A 263 8.97 36.61 -13.76
CA THR A 263 10.35 36.98 -14.08
C THR A 263 11.15 35.82 -14.67
N ASP A 264 10.85 34.60 -14.23
CA ASP A 264 11.50 33.39 -14.71
C ASP A 264 10.91 32.97 -16.07
N PRO A 265 11.72 32.83 -17.13
CA PRO A 265 11.29 32.30 -18.42
C PRO A 265 10.56 30.96 -18.38
N ASN A 266 10.98 30.03 -17.53
CA ASN A 266 10.41 28.69 -17.45
C ASN A 266 9.02 28.71 -16.82
N THR A 267 8.82 29.46 -15.73
CA THR A 267 7.49 29.68 -15.16
C THR A 267 6.50 30.23 -16.20
N ARG A 268 6.96 31.12 -17.11
CA ARG A 268 6.12 31.68 -18.18
C ARG A 268 5.70 30.64 -19.22
N ARG A 269 6.51 29.59 -19.45
CA ARG A 269 6.28 28.58 -20.51
C ARG A 269 5.27 27.51 -20.08
N ILE A 270 5.19 27.21 -18.80
CA ILE A 270 4.39 26.11 -18.25
C ILE A 270 2.89 26.44 -18.25
N VAL A 271 2.09 25.51 -18.77
CA VAL A 271 0.61 25.55 -18.78
C VAL A 271 -0.01 24.37 -18.04
N ALA A 272 0.75 23.30 -17.78
CA ALA A 272 0.37 22.26 -16.82
C ALA A 272 1.61 21.67 -16.12
N ASN A 273 1.44 21.15 -14.92
CA ASN A 273 2.48 20.51 -14.12
C ASN A 273 1.94 19.26 -13.41
N GLY A 274 2.82 18.53 -12.74
CA GLY A 274 2.45 17.34 -11.99
C GLY A 274 2.23 16.12 -12.86
N LEU A 275 2.96 16.03 -13.97
CA LEU A 275 3.04 14.85 -14.84
C LEU A 275 4.28 14.02 -14.46
N ARG A 276 4.23 12.71 -14.69
CA ARG A 276 5.37 11.82 -14.42
C ARG A 276 6.18 11.54 -15.69
N ASN A 277 5.56 10.85 -16.63
CA ASN A 277 6.13 10.46 -17.90
C ASN A 277 5.06 10.66 -18.99
N PRO A 278 4.80 11.91 -19.40
CA PRO A 278 3.80 12.27 -20.40
C PRO A 278 4.28 11.87 -21.80
N TYR A 279 4.27 10.56 -22.06
CA TYR A 279 4.91 9.91 -23.19
C TYR A 279 4.36 10.38 -24.55
N ARG A 280 3.05 10.64 -24.64
CA ARG A 280 2.40 11.17 -25.85
C ARG A 280 1.43 12.29 -25.53
N ILE A 281 1.34 13.28 -26.41
CA ILE A 281 0.32 14.31 -26.36
C ILE A 281 -0.41 14.41 -27.70
N THR A 282 -1.69 14.77 -27.64
CA THR A 282 -2.46 15.09 -28.85
C THR A 282 -3.40 16.26 -28.58
N MET A 283 -3.87 16.90 -29.64
CA MET A 283 -4.84 17.99 -29.57
C MET A 283 -6.20 17.49 -29.98
N ARG A 284 -7.24 17.87 -29.23
CA ARG A 284 -8.61 17.68 -29.74
C ARG A 284 -8.78 18.52 -31.02
N PRO A 285 -9.16 17.92 -32.16
CA PRO A 285 -9.13 18.60 -33.46
C PRO A 285 -9.84 19.96 -33.47
N GLY A 286 -9.16 20.98 -34.01
CA GLY A 286 -9.68 22.35 -34.11
C GLY A 286 -9.70 23.15 -32.80
N THR A 287 -9.06 22.66 -31.75
CA THR A 287 -8.99 23.33 -30.44
C THR A 287 -7.56 23.35 -29.89
N ASN A 288 -7.37 23.97 -28.72
CA ASN A 288 -6.12 23.94 -27.95
C ASN A 288 -6.22 23.01 -26.74
N GLU A 289 -7.22 22.13 -26.74
CA GLU A 289 -7.42 21.20 -25.65
C GLU A 289 -6.46 20.02 -25.80
N THR A 290 -5.47 19.96 -24.90
CA THR A 290 -4.40 18.96 -24.94
C THR A 290 -4.79 17.73 -24.14
N TRP A 291 -4.52 16.57 -24.72
CA TRP A 291 -4.70 15.26 -24.10
C TRP A 291 -3.35 14.59 -23.97
N ILE A 292 -3.09 13.99 -22.82
CA ILE A 292 -1.75 13.55 -22.42
C ILE A 292 -1.85 12.10 -21.95
N SER A 293 -1.13 11.21 -22.60
CA SER A 293 -0.88 9.85 -22.14
C SER A 293 0.27 9.90 -21.13
N ASP A 294 -0.02 9.75 -19.84
CA ASP A 294 0.97 9.89 -18.76
C ASP A 294 1.20 8.55 -18.06
N THR A 295 2.44 8.06 -18.14
CA THR A 295 2.83 6.80 -17.53
C THR A 295 3.12 6.98 -16.05
N GLY A 296 2.31 6.34 -15.19
CA GLY A 296 2.46 6.38 -13.73
C GLY A 296 3.56 5.45 -13.22
N TRP A 297 3.58 5.14 -11.92
CA TRP A 297 4.70 4.39 -11.31
C TRP A 297 4.45 2.89 -11.22
N THR A 298 3.55 2.46 -10.34
CA THR A 298 3.31 1.02 -10.08
C THR A 298 1.85 0.66 -9.90
N THR A 299 0.97 1.66 -9.75
CA THR A 299 -0.43 1.40 -9.42
C THR A 299 -1.36 1.89 -10.50
N TRP A 300 -1.12 3.09 -11.07
CA TRP A 300 -2.05 3.73 -11.98
C TRP A 300 -1.37 4.27 -13.23
N GLU A 301 -2.06 4.16 -14.35
CA GLU A 301 -1.76 4.88 -15.60
C GLU A 301 -2.88 5.86 -15.90
N GLU A 302 -2.59 6.89 -16.71
CA GLU A 302 -3.49 8.02 -16.88
C GLU A 302 -3.58 8.53 -18.33
N VAL A 303 -4.79 8.95 -18.70
CA VAL A 303 -5.01 9.93 -19.76
C VAL A 303 -5.48 11.22 -19.11
N ASN A 304 -4.66 12.26 -19.21
CA ASN A 304 -4.84 13.58 -18.64
C ASN A 304 -5.35 14.58 -19.69
N ARG A 305 -6.01 15.65 -19.24
CA ARG A 305 -6.66 16.64 -20.12
C ARG A 305 -6.46 18.07 -19.62
N VAL A 306 -5.90 18.91 -20.47
CA VAL A 306 -5.81 20.36 -20.27
C VAL A 306 -6.88 21.03 -21.12
N LEU A 307 -7.95 21.52 -20.46
CA LEU A 307 -9.12 22.09 -21.14
C LEU A 307 -8.84 23.41 -21.84
N ASP A 308 -8.18 24.33 -21.13
CA ASP A 308 -7.79 25.63 -21.63
C ASP A 308 -6.39 25.97 -21.07
N PRO A 309 -5.34 25.88 -21.89
CA PRO A 309 -3.96 26.12 -21.45
C PRO A 309 -3.69 27.59 -21.10
N THR A 310 -4.63 28.50 -21.32
CA THR A 310 -4.50 29.93 -21.02
C THR A 310 -5.27 30.37 -19.77
N ALA A 311 -6.19 29.54 -19.27
CA ALA A 311 -7.04 29.88 -18.12
C ALA A 311 -6.30 29.81 -16.76
N GLY A 312 -5.23 29.01 -16.69
CA GLY A 312 -4.48 28.72 -15.47
C GLY A 312 -3.54 27.54 -15.69
N VAL A 313 -2.58 27.35 -14.77
CA VAL A 313 -1.73 26.15 -14.80
C VAL A 313 -2.53 24.97 -14.23
N THR A 314 -2.71 23.93 -15.03
CA THR A 314 -3.37 22.69 -14.60
C THR A 314 -2.37 21.81 -13.84
N ASN A 315 -2.69 21.33 -12.64
CA ASN A 315 -1.81 20.45 -11.86
C ASN A 315 -2.39 19.04 -11.77
N PHE A 316 -1.70 18.02 -12.27
CA PHE A 316 -2.11 16.61 -12.23
C PHE A 316 -1.62 15.86 -10.98
N GLY A 317 -0.78 16.49 -10.15
CA GLY A 317 -0.52 16.09 -8.78
C GLY A 317 0.68 15.17 -8.54
N TRP A 318 1.30 14.60 -9.58
CA TRP A 318 2.54 13.82 -9.43
C TRP A 318 3.66 14.68 -8.81
N PRO A 319 4.49 14.15 -7.89
CA PRO A 319 4.51 12.77 -7.40
C PRO A 319 3.69 12.51 -6.14
N CYS A 320 2.98 13.53 -5.65
CA CYS A 320 2.16 13.40 -4.46
C CYS A 320 0.90 12.55 -4.72
N TRP A 321 0.41 12.57 -5.96
CA TRP A 321 -0.71 11.76 -6.44
C TRP A 321 -0.26 10.87 -7.59
N GLU A 322 -0.80 9.65 -7.61
CA GLU A 322 -0.70 8.69 -8.72
C GLU A 322 -2.13 8.19 -8.98
N GLY A 323 -2.65 8.48 -10.16
CA GLY A 323 -4.07 8.42 -10.45
C GLY A 323 -4.85 9.37 -9.54
N ASN A 324 -5.89 8.81 -8.91
CA ASN A 324 -6.70 9.53 -7.94
C ASN A 324 -6.30 9.26 -6.48
N ALA A 325 -5.17 8.61 -6.25
CA ALA A 325 -4.71 8.20 -4.92
C ALA A 325 -3.42 8.93 -4.53
N ARG A 326 -3.24 9.19 -3.23
CA ARG A 326 -1.93 9.66 -2.74
C ARG A 326 -0.90 8.58 -2.97
N GLN A 327 0.26 8.98 -3.47
CA GLN A 327 1.37 8.07 -3.74
C GLN A 327 2.00 7.66 -2.39
N PRO A 328 1.93 6.38 -1.97
CA PRO A 328 2.29 5.98 -0.61
C PRO A 328 3.74 6.25 -0.21
N GLY A 329 4.67 6.18 -1.17
CA GLY A 329 6.08 6.50 -0.95
C GLY A 329 6.30 7.98 -0.64
N TYR A 330 5.71 8.87 -1.44
CA TYR A 330 5.83 10.33 -1.23
C TYR A 330 4.99 10.85 -0.05
N ASP A 331 3.80 10.28 0.20
CA ASP A 331 3.00 10.54 1.40
C ASP A 331 3.74 10.07 2.66
N GLY A 332 4.37 8.88 2.61
CA GLY A 332 5.18 8.37 3.71
C GLY A 332 6.45 9.19 3.99
N ALA A 333 7.03 9.79 2.95
CA ALA A 333 8.19 10.68 3.06
C ALA A 333 7.86 12.03 3.72
N ASN A 334 6.58 12.40 3.84
CA ASN A 334 6.09 13.59 4.55
C ASN A 334 6.80 14.89 4.08
N LEU A 335 6.87 15.06 2.76
CA LEU A 335 7.61 16.15 2.12
C LEU A 335 6.76 17.43 2.08
N PRO A 336 7.29 18.61 2.45
CA PRO A 336 6.49 19.84 2.58
C PRO A 336 5.65 20.22 1.35
N ILE A 337 6.19 20.00 0.15
CA ILE A 337 5.51 20.31 -1.11
C ILE A 337 4.27 19.42 -1.35
N CYS A 338 4.33 18.17 -0.89
CA CYS A 338 3.21 17.23 -0.93
C CYS A 338 2.22 17.49 0.21
N GLU A 339 2.68 17.73 1.43
CA GLU A 339 1.78 18.07 2.55
C GLU A 339 0.94 19.33 2.28
N THR A 340 1.56 20.32 1.63
CA THR A 340 0.86 21.53 1.19
C THR A 340 -0.19 21.20 0.11
N LEU A 341 0.09 20.26 -0.80
CA LEU A 341 -0.87 19.86 -1.83
C LEU A 341 -2.02 19.02 -1.27
N TYR A 342 -1.73 18.14 -0.32
CA TYR A 342 -2.70 17.29 0.36
C TYR A 342 -3.73 18.05 1.19
N THR A 343 -3.33 19.21 1.72
CA THR A 343 -4.18 20.10 2.53
C THR A 343 -4.83 21.22 1.71
N ALA A 344 -4.49 21.33 0.43
CA ALA A 344 -5.07 22.33 -0.45
C ALA A 344 -6.57 22.05 -0.71
N PRO A 345 -7.38 23.08 -1.02
CA PRO A 345 -8.79 22.92 -1.35
C PRO A 345 -9.02 21.90 -2.47
N ALA A 346 -10.16 21.20 -2.42
CA ALA A 346 -10.56 20.28 -3.48
C ALA A 346 -10.55 20.98 -4.86
N GLY A 347 -9.99 20.31 -5.87
CA GLY A 347 -9.77 20.86 -7.21
C GLY A 347 -8.41 21.54 -7.42
N THR A 348 -7.51 21.54 -6.42
CA THR A 348 -6.13 22.01 -6.60
C THR A 348 -5.29 21.03 -7.44
N HIS A 349 -5.51 19.72 -7.28
CA HIS A 349 -5.07 18.72 -8.25
C HIS A 349 -6.26 18.35 -9.15
N THR A 350 -5.96 18.03 -10.40
CA THR A 350 -6.92 17.69 -11.44
C THR A 350 -6.90 16.19 -11.62
N ALA A 351 -8.07 15.56 -11.49
CA ALA A 351 -8.20 14.14 -11.75
C ALA A 351 -7.99 13.82 -13.24
N PRO A 352 -7.37 12.67 -13.58
CA PRO A 352 -7.26 12.22 -14.95
C PRO A 352 -8.64 11.99 -15.59
N PHE A 353 -8.72 12.12 -16.91
CA PHE A 353 -9.93 11.81 -17.67
C PHE A 353 -10.29 10.31 -17.53
N VAL A 354 -9.27 9.46 -17.68
CA VAL A 354 -9.34 8.02 -17.42
C VAL A 354 -8.07 7.64 -16.66
N ALA A 355 -8.22 6.86 -15.59
CA ALA A 355 -7.10 6.19 -14.93
C ALA A 355 -7.40 4.70 -14.80
N TRP A 356 -6.39 3.85 -15.01
CA TRP A 356 -6.54 2.40 -14.89
C TRP A 356 -5.50 1.78 -13.98
N ASN A 357 -5.97 0.86 -13.14
CA ASN A 357 -5.12 0.19 -12.16
C ASN A 357 -4.36 -0.96 -12.81
N HIS A 358 -3.06 -1.09 -12.54
CA HIS A 358 -2.20 -2.18 -13.04
C HIS A 358 -2.82 -3.56 -12.78
N SER A 359 -3.44 -3.77 -11.62
CA SER A 359 -4.02 -5.05 -11.20
C SER A 359 -5.45 -5.33 -11.72
N ALA A 360 -6.07 -4.40 -12.44
CA ALA A 360 -7.46 -4.52 -12.89
C ALA A 360 -7.59 -4.35 -14.41
N LYS A 361 -8.60 -5.02 -14.99
CA LYS A 361 -9.04 -4.78 -16.37
C LYS A 361 -9.66 -3.38 -16.44
N LEU A 362 -9.36 -2.63 -17.50
CA LEU A 362 -9.98 -1.32 -17.75
C LEU A 362 -11.41 -1.50 -18.26
N VAL A 363 -11.61 -2.44 -19.19
CA VAL A 363 -12.92 -2.83 -19.69
C VAL A 363 -13.28 -4.22 -19.19
N ALA A 364 -14.49 -4.36 -18.65
CA ALA A 364 -14.96 -5.65 -18.11
C ALA A 364 -14.98 -6.73 -19.20
N GLY A 365 -14.31 -7.87 -18.93
CA GLY A 365 -14.26 -9.02 -19.83
C GLY A 365 -13.26 -8.92 -20.98
N GLU A 366 -12.40 -7.89 -21.01
CA GLU A 366 -11.39 -7.75 -22.06
C GLU A 366 -10.25 -8.77 -21.96
N ALA A 367 -9.58 -9.00 -23.09
CA ALA A 367 -8.42 -9.89 -23.20
C ALA A 367 -7.08 -9.22 -22.82
N CYS A 368 -7.05 -7.89 -22.68
CA CYS A 368 -5.84 -7.15 -22.29
C CYS A 368 -5.24 -7.67 -20.99
N PRO A 369 -3.96 -8.05 -20.89
CA PRO A 369 -3.32 -8.50 -19.66
C PRO A 369 -3.36 -7.45 -18.53
N THR A 370 -3.04 -7.89 -17.31
CA THR A 370 -3.00 -7.07 -16.08
C THR A 370 -1.75 -7.40 -15.30
N GLY A 371 -1.28 -6.47 -14.49
CA GLY A 371 -0.15 -6.62 -13.58
C GLY A 371 0.96 -5.61 -13.88
N SER A 372 1.05 -5.18 -15.14
CA SER A 372 1.95 -4.12 -15.59
C SER A 372 1.21 -3.25 -16.61
N SER A 373 1.60 -1.98 -16.73
CA SER A 373 0.93 -1.00 -17.59
C SER A 373 1.89 0.13 -17.93
N SER A 374 1.75 0.73 -19.11
CA SER A 374 2.51 1.91 -19.54
C SER A 374 1.70 2.68 -20.58
N SER A 375 1.17 3.84 -20.21
CA SER A 375 0.40 4.69 -21.12
C SER A 375 1.29 5.33 -22.18
N THR A 376 1.20 4.86 -23.42
CA THR A 376 2.17 5.19 -24.49
C THR A 376 1.56 5.71 -25.79
N GLY A 377 0.28 6.05 -25.84
CA GLY A 377 -0.33 6.54 -27.07
C GLY A 377 -1.66 7.24 -26.81
N VAL A 378 -1.95 8.29 -27.58
CA VAL A 378 -3.23 9.00 -27.54
C VAL A 378 -3.53 9.67 -28.88
N ALA A 379 -4.71 9.45 -29.47
CA ALA A 379 -5.09 10.05 -30.75
C ALA A 379 -6.60 10.30 -30.86
N PHE A 380 -6.99 11.37 -31.53
CA PHE A 380 -8.40 11.67 -31.80
C PHE A 380 -8.87 11.16 -33.15
N TYR A 381 -10.04 10.54 -33.15
CA TYR A 381 -10.77 10.27 -34.39
C TYR A 381 -11.51 11.53 -34.88
N PRO A 382 -11.61 11.76 -36.21
CA PRO A 382 -12.40 12.84 -36.78
C PRO A 382 -13.84 12.90 -36.23
N VAL A 383 -14.35 14.10 -35.99
CA VAL A 383 -15.72 14.32 -35.48
C VAL A 383 -16.82 14.02 -36.51
N ALA A 384 -16.45 13.90 -37.79
CA ALA A 384 -17.32 13.50 -38.88
C ALA A 384 -16.48 13.02 -40.06
N GLY A 385 -17.05 12.11 -40.87
CA GLY A 385 -16.34 11.50 -41.98
C GLY A 385 -15.33 10.44 -41.52
N GLY A 386 -14.49 9.99 -42.45
CA GLY A 386 -13.58 8.87 -42.23
C GLY A 386 -14.26 7.50 -42.49
N PRO A 387 -13.45 6.44 -42.59
CA PRO A 387 -13.91 5.09 -42.92
C PRO A 387 -14.50 4.31 -41.75
N TYR A 388 -14.28 4.71 -40.48
CA TYR A 388 -14.76 3.93 -39.34
C TYR A 388 -16.28 4.12 -39.12
N PRO A 389 -16.95 3.20 -38.41
CA PRO A 389 -18.34 3.38 -38.04
C PRO A 389 -18.60 4.70 -37.31
N ALA A 390 -19.76 5.31 -37.56
CA ALA A 390 -20.12 6.63 -37.01
C ALA A 390 -20.02 6.73 -35.48
N ALA A 391 -20.11 5.62 -34.74
CA ALA A 391 -19.91 5.59 -33.30
C ALA A 391 -18.50 6.04 -32.84
N TYR A 392 -17.49 5.92 -33.71
CA TYR A 392 -16.12 6.37 -33.45
C TYR A 392 -15.91 7.86 -33.75
N HIS A 393 -16.86 8.54 -34.41
CA HIS A 393 -16.73 9.97 -34.72
C HIS A 393 -16.54 10.79 -33.45
N GLY A 394 -15.37 11.42 -33.27
CA GLY A 394 -15.01 12.18 -32.06
C GLY A 394 -14.49 11.34 -30.89
N ALA A 395 -14.21 10.06 -31.10
CA ALA A 395 -13.58 9.21 -30.09
C ALA A 395 -12.12 9.61 -29.83
N VAL A 396 -11.63 9.30 -28.63
CA VAL A 396 -10.18 9.32 -28.33
C VAL A 396 -9.71 7.88 -28.15
N PHE A 397 -8.65 7.52 -28.87
CA PHE A 397 -7.92 6.27 -28.71
C PHE A 397 -6.74 6.50 -27.77
N PHE A 398 -6.39 5.48 -26.98
CA PHE A 398 -5.19 5.50 -26.16
C PHE A 398 -4.61 4.09 -26.01
N ALA A 399 -3.29 4.01 -25.90
CA ALA A 399 -2.55 2.76 -25.92
C ALA A 399 -1.81 2.50 -24.61
N ASP A 400 -1.65 1.22 -24.30
CA ASP A 400 -0.79 0.71 -23.24
C ASP A 400 0.19 -0.31 -23.82
N TYR A 401 1.48 0.06 -23.82
CA TYR A 401 2.57 -0.76 -24.34
C TYR A 401 2.68 -2.09 -23.57
N SER A 402 2.75 -2.00 -22.24
CA SER A 402 2.94 -3.17 -21.37
C SER A 402 1.75 -4.12 -21.42
N ARG A 403 0.54 -3.59 -21.64
CA ARG A 403 -0.66 -4.41 -21.84
C ARG A 403 -0.89 -4.83 -23.28
N ARG A 404 -0.12 -4.34 -24.24
CA ARG A 404 -0.33 -4.64 -25.67
C ARG A 404 -1.78 -4.35 -26.08
N CYS A 405 -2.29 -3.19 -25.66
CA CYS A 405 -3.69 -2.85 -25.88
C CYS A 405 -3.89 -1.42 -26.36
N ILE A 406 -4.93 -1.25 -27.17
CA ILE A 406 -5.45 0.06 -27.57
C ILE A 406 -6.92 0.09 -27.19
N TRP A 407 -7.34 1.11 -26.46
CA TRP A 407 -8.75 1.36 -26.13
C TRP A 407 -9.28 2.58 -26.86
N ALA A 408 -10.60 2.70 -26.90
CA ALA A 408 -11.31 3.87 -27.38
C ALA A 408 -12.31 4.34 -26.32
N SER A 409 -12.29 5.63 -25.98
CA SER A 409 -13.42 6.31 -25.32
C SER A 409 -14.31 6.91 -26.40
N LEU A 410 -15.50 6.35 -26.55
CA LEU A 410 -16.48 6.76 -27.55
C LEU A 410 -17.38 7.88 -27.00
N PRO A 411 -17.79 8.85 -27.82
CA PRO A 411 -18.80 9.81 -27.38
C PRO A 411 -20.17 9.13 -27.22
N SER A 412 -21.04 9.69 -26.36
CA SER A 412 -22.41 9.18 -26.19
C SER A 412 -23.29 9.43 -27.43
N THR A 413 -22.86 10.30 -28.35
CA THR A 413 -23.49 10.55 -29.66
C THR A 413 -22.38 10.84 -30.68
N PRO A 414 -22.43 10.27 -31.91
CA PRO A 414 -21.45 10.54 -32.97
C PRO A 414 -21.12 12.02 -33.14
N GLY A 415 -19.83 12.37 -33.13
CA GLY A 415 -19.31 13.73 -33.25
C GLY A 415 -19.29 14.53 -31.93
N GLY A 416 -19.72 13.93 -30.82
CA GLY A 416 -19.62 14.50 -29.48
C GLY A 416 -18.21 14.42 -28.87
N LEU A 417 -18.11 14.79 -27.58
CA LEU A 417 -16.88 14.61 -26.81
C LEU A 417 -16.75 13.17 -26.31
N PRO A 418 -15.51 12.64 -26.17
CA PRO A 418 -15.28 11.36 -25.51
C PRO A 418 -15.93 11.28 -24.13
N ASP A 419 -16.44 10.09 -23.81
CA ASP A 419 -17.12 9.81 -22.55
C ASP A 419 -16.34 8.72 -21.78
N PRO A 420 -15.79 9.01 -20.59
CA PRO A 420 -15.00 8.04 -19.83
C PRO A 420 -15.88 6.88 -19.31
N ALA A 421 -17.21 7.00 -19.33
CA ALA A 421 -18.12 5.89 -19.05
C ALA A 421 -18.33 4.96 -20.25
N ASN A 422 -17.89 5.34 -21.45
CA ASN A 422 -18.11 4.62 -22.70
C ASN A 422 -16.80 4.12 -23.32
N LEU A 423 -16.03 3.39 -22.52
CA LEU A 423 -14.78 2.75 -22.91
C LEU A 423 -15.01 1.43 -23.65
N ARG A 424 -14.17 1.17 -24.65
CA ARG A 424 -14.14 -0.08 -25.42
C ARG A 424 -12.70 -0.53 -25.65
N THR A 425 -12.44 -1.82 -25.48
CA THR A 425 -11.23 -2.45 -26.02
C THR A 425 -11.31 -2.38 -27.55
N PHE A 426 -10.29 -1.79 -28.17
CA PHE A 426 -10.24 -1.61 -29.63
C PHE A 426 -9.24 -2.58 -30.26
N VAL A 427 -8.03 -2.68 -29.72
CA VAL A 427 -7.08 -3.73 -30.08
C VAL A 427 -6.69 -4.46 -28.82
N SER A 428 -6.85 -5.77 -28.78
CA SER A 428 -6.20 -6.62 -27.77
C SER A 428 -5.13 -7.46 -28.43
N ASP A 429 -3.98 -7.56 -27.77
CA ASP A 429 -2.76 -8.17 -28.29
C ASP A 429 -2.15 -7.38 -29.47
N ALA A 430 -2.16 -6.05 -29.35
CA ALA A 430 -1.37 -5.17 -30.20
C ALA A 430 0.12 -5.60 -30.15
N ALA A 431 0.92 -5.09 -31.08
CA ALA A 431 2.38 -5.27 -31.04
C ALA A 431 2.99 -4.45 -29.87
N SER A 432 3.92 -3.54 -30.15
CA SER A 432 4.49 -2.65 -29.13
C SER A 432 4.05 -1.20 -29.37
N PRO A 433 2.77 -0.83 -29.13
CA PRO A 433 2.26 0.49 -29.50
C PRO A 433 2.90 1.59 -28.64
N VAL A 434 3.63 2.50 -29.28
CA VAL A 434 4.32 3.63 -28.64
C VAL A 434 3.94 4.98 -29.24
N ASP A 435 3.05 5.00 -30.22
CA ASP A 435 2.43 6.21 -30.71
C ASP A 435 1.15 5.86 -31.45
N LEU A 436 0.16 6.76 -31.45
CA LEU A 436 -1.08 6.62 -32.18
C LEU A 436 -1.27 7.87 -33.01
N GLU A 437 -1.56 7.69 -34.31
CA GLU A 437 -1.83 8.82 -35.20
C GLU A 437 -3.00 8.51 -36.12
N VAL A 438 -3.86 9.48 -36.40
CA VAL A 438 -4.93 9.32 -37.40
C VAL A 438 -4.51 9.96 -38.70
N GLY A 439 -4.12 9.14 -39.66
CA GLY A 439 -3.63 9.62 -40.95
C GLY A 439 -4.71 10.32 -41.79
N PRO A 440 -4.32 10.98 -42.91
CA PRO A 440 -5.23 11.78 -43.75
C PRO A 440 -6.45 11.04 -44.30
N GLY A 441 -6.40 9.71 -44.39
CA GLY A 441 -7.52 8.85 -44.78
C GLY A 441 -8.56 8.61 -43.68
N GLY A 442 -8.33 9.08 -42.45
CA GLY A 442 -9.18 8.81 -41.29
C GLY A 442 -9.04 7.38 -40.75
N GLU A 443 -7.91 6.73 -40.98
CA GLU A 443 -7.55 5.41 -40.43
C GLU A 443 -6.58 5.61 -39.25
N LEU A 444 -6.64 4.74 -38.24
CA LEU A 444 -5.73 4.77 -37.11
C LEU A 444 -4.43 4.06 -37.47
N TYR A 445 -3.30 4.69 -37.19
CA TYR A 445 -1.96 4.14 -37.31
C TYR A 445 -1.32 4.08 -35.94
N TYR A 446 -0.35 3.19 -35.78
CA TYR A 446 0.48 3.18 -34.59
C TYR A 446 1.92 2.78 -34.90
N ALA A 447 2.85 3.40 -34.18
CA ALA A 447 4.25 3.00 -34.19
C ALA A 447 4.42 1.76 -33.31
N ASP A 448 4.96 0.69 -33.88
CA ASP A 448 5.36 -0.52 -33.18
C ASP A 448 6.85 -0.46 -32.89
N LEU A 449 7.21 -0.33 -31.62
CA LEU A 449 8.61 -0.25 -31.16
C LEU A 449 9.47 -1.44 -31.66
N GLY A 450 8.83 -2.55 -32.05
CA GLY A 450 9.46 -3.71 -32.68
C GLY A 450 9.95 -3.49 -34.13
N GLY A 451 9.77 -2.30 -34.71
CA GLY A 451 10.34 -1.96 -36.02
C GLY A 451 9.34 -1.86 -37.17
N THR A 452 8.05 -1.68 -36.87
CA THR A 452 7.01 -1.52 -37.88
C THR A 452 6.13 -0.29 -37.64
N ILE A 453 5.49 0.20 -38.71
CA ILE A 453 4.32 1.06 -38.61
C ILE A 453 3.11 0.23 -39.02
N ARG A 454 2.04 0.27 -38.23
CA ARG A 454 0.85 -0.52 -38.47
C ARG A 454 -0.37 0.38 -38.63
N ARG A 455 -1.34 -0.08 -39.40
CA ARG A 455 -2.63 0.61 -39.62
C ARG A 455 -3.79 -0.32 -39.30
N VAL A 456 -4.85 0.24 -38.76
CA VAL A 456 -6.13 -0.44 -38.53
C VAL A 456 -7.13 0.11 -39.53
N ARG A 457 -7.79 -0.79 -40.28
CA ARG A 457 -8.73 -0.44 -41.35
C ARG A 457 -10.09 -1.04 -41.10
N TYR A 458 -11.14 -0.39 -41.58
CA TYR A 458 -12.51 -0.89 -41.50
C TYR A 458 -13.04 -1.31 -42.87
N PHE A 459 -13.57 -2.53 -42.95
CA PHE A 459 -14.14 -3.13 -44.15
C PHE A 459 -15.62 -3.46 -43.91
N PRO A 460 -16.55 -2.58 -44.30
CA PRO A 460 -17.98 -2.84 -44.13
C PRO A 460 -18.43 -3.97 -45.07
N GLY A 461 -18.64 -5.15 -44.52
CA GLY A 461 -19.32 -6.27 -45.16
C GLY A 461 -18.43 -7.33 -45.82
N ASN A 462 -17.20 -7.00 -46.21
CA ASN A 462 -16.22 -7.99 -46.70
C ASN A 462 -14.79 -7.58 -46.32
N GLN A 463 -14.25 -8.20 -45.27
CA GLN A 463 -12.86 -8.09 -44.85
C GLN A 463 -11.98 -8.90 -45.81
N PRO A 464 -10.85 -8.36 -46.30
CA PRO A 464 -9.99 -9.14 -47.16
C PRO A 464 -9.33 -10.27 -46.36
N PRO A 465 -9.00 -11.39 -47.02
CA PRO A 465 -8.37 -12.52 -46.35
C PRO A 465 -6.99 -12.13 -45.80
N THR A 466 -6.44 -12.93 -44.89
CA THR A 466 -5.05 -12.85 -44.46
C THR A 466 -4.30 -14.05 -45.04
N ALA A 467 -3.47 -13.79 -46.06
CA ALA A 467 -2.59 -14.80 -46.63
C ALA A 467 -1.44 -15.15 -45.66
N VAL A 468 -1.21 -16.45 -45.43
CA VAL A 468 -0.13 -16.97 -44.59
C VAL A 468 0.65 -18.00 -45.40
N ILE A 469 1.98 -17.87 -45.41
CA ILE A 469 2.89 -18.84 -46.04
C ILE A 469 3.68 -19.57 -44.96
N ASP A 470 3.60 -20.90 -44.98
CA ASP A 470 4.59 -21.77 -44.36
C ASP A 470 5.42 -22.43 -45.48
N ALA A 471 6.75 -22.41 -45.36
CA ALA A 471 7.65 -22.98 -46.35
C ALA A 471 8.82 -23.71 -45.67
N SER A 472 9.14 -24.91 -46.15
CA SER A 472 10.22 -25.71 -45.57
C SER A 472 10.91 -26.62 -46.61
N PRO A 473 12.26 -26.64 -46.64
CA PRO A 473 13.17 -25.65 -46.03
C PRO A 473 13.18 -24.32 -46.81
N THR A 474 13.50 -23.19 -46.19
CA THR A 474 13.63 -21.88 -46.88
C THR A 474 15.04 -21.58 -47.37
N GLN A 475 16.02 -22.40 -47.00
CA GLN A 475 17.44 -22.25 -47.31
C GLN A 475 18.11 -23.63 -47.31
N GLY A 476 19.33 -23.74 -47.83
CA GLY A 476 20.08 -24.99 -47.91
C GLY A 476 20.76 -25.16 -49.27
N PRO A 477 21.52 -26.23 -49.51
CA PRO A 477 22.26 -26.44 -50.74
C PRO A 477 21.35 -26.50 -51.98
N ALA A 478 21.80 -25.94 -53.10
CA ALA A 478 21.12 -26.08 -54.39
C ALA A 478 21.48 -27.43 -55.07
N PRO A 479 20.52 -28.13 -55.72
CA PRO A 479 19.11 -27.77 -55.89
C PRO A 479 18.30 -27.90 -54.58
N LEU A 480 17.49 -26.89 -54.26
CA LEU A 480 16.68 -26.85 -53.04
C LEU A 480 15.21 -27.11 -53.38
N THR A 481 14.66 -28.23 -52.91
CA THR A 481 13.22 -28.50 -53.04
C THR A 481 12.49 -28.00 -51.80
N VAL A 482 11.56 -27.07 -51.99
CA VAL A 482 10.79 -26.41 -50.93
C VAL A 482 9.33 -26.85 -51.01
N THR A 483 8.79 -27.28 -49.88
CA THR A 483 7.35 -27.49 -49.71
C THR A 483 6.72 -26.20 -49.21
N PHE A 484 5.66 -25.74 -49.87
CA PHE A 484 4.88 -24.56 -49.52
C PHE A 484 3.48 -24.97 -49.04
N ASN A 485 3.03 -24.33 -47.97
CA ASN A 485 1.72 -24.55 -47.37
C ASN A 485 1.05 -23.20 -47.07
N GLY A 486 -0.07 -22.95 -47.74
CA GLY A 486 -0.89 -21.75 -47.59
C GLY A 486 -2.12 -21.97 -46.72
N THR A 487 -2.35 -23.19 -46.23
CA THR A 487 -3.58 -23.56 -45.50
C THR A 487 -3.77 -22.83 -44.17
N GLY A 488 -2.73 -22.16 -43.65
CA GLY A 488 -2.84 -21.24 -42.51
C GLY A 488 -3.49 -19.90 -42.85
N SER A 489 -3.77 -19.63 -44.13
CA SER A 489 -4.48 -18.43 -44.55
C SER A 489 -5.93 -18.45 -44.04
N THR A 490 -6.41 -17.30 -43.58
CA THR A 490 -7.74 -17.18 -42.95
C THR A 490 -8.51 -16.02 -43.55
N ASP A 491 -9.82 -16.03 -43.35
CA ASP A 491 -10.70 -14.90 -43.65
C ASP A 491 -11.64 -14.70 -42.46
N PRO A 492 -11.75 -13.48 -41.92
CA PRO A 492 -12.64 -13.21 -40.78
C PRO A 492 -14.13 -13.39 -41.11
N ASP A 493 -14.53 -13.33 -42.38
CA ASP A 493 -15.93 -13.41 -42.76
C ASP A 493 -16.40 -14.87 -42.72
N PRO A 494 -17.44 -15.21 -41.93
CA PRO A 494 -17.92 -16.59 -41.78
C PRO A 494 -18.40 -17.23 -43.08
N ALA A 495 -18.69 -16.41 -44.09
CA ALA A 495 -19.01 -16.90 -45.41
C ALA A 495 -17.78 -17.64 -45.98
N ASP A 496 -16.56 -17.13 -45.84
CA ASP A 496 -15.39 -17.56 -46.59
C ASP A 496 -14.65 -18.77 -46.00
N GLU A 497 -15.15 -19.32 -44.87
CA GLU A 497 -14.60 -20.50 -44.21
C GLU A 497 -14.44 -21.69 -45.18
N GLY A 498 -13.19 -22.07 -45.43
CA GLY A 498 -12.83 -23.17 -46.33
C GLY A 498 -13.03 -22.89 -47.83
N ARG A 499 -13.31 -21.66 -48.24
CA ARG A 499 -13.65 -21.28 -49.64
C ARG A 499 -12.63 -20.35 -50.30
N LEU A 500 -11.47 -20.15 -49.68
CA LEU A 500 -10.37 -19.34 -50.21
C LEU A 500 -9.72 -19.96 -51.46
N ARG A 501 -9.33 -19.08 -52.40
CA ARG A 501 -8.56 -19.44 -53.61
C ARG A 501 -7.11 -19.02 -53.45
N TYR A 502 -6.18 -19.82 -53.96
CA TYR A 502 -4.74 -19.63 -53.81
C TYR A 502 -4.08 -19.44 -55.18
N ALA A 503 -3.07 -18.58 -55.24
CA ALA A 503 -2.20 -18.40 -56.40
C ALA A 503 -0.76 -18.19 -55.90
N TRP A 504 0.10 -19.16 -56.20
CA TRP A 504 1.53 -19.16 -55.89
C TRP A 504 2.35 -18.70 -57.09
N ASP A 505 3.32 -17.84 -56.85
CA ASP A 505 4.39 -17.43 -57.77
C ASP A 505 5.72 -17.66 -57.01
N PHE A 506 6.44 -18.73 -57.34
CA PHE A 506 7.61 -19.17 -56.56
C PHE A 506 8.88 -18.40 -56.94
N THR A 507 8.95 -17.88 -58.17
CA THR A 507 10.13 -17.16 -58.68
C THR A 507 10.00 -15.64 -58.58
N GLY A 508 8.79 -15.13 -58.30
CA GLY A 508 8.49 -13.70 -58.23
C GLY A 508 8.44 -13.04 -59.62
N ASP A 509 8.20 -13.82 -60.68
CA ASP A 509 8.19 -13.32 -62.07
C ASP A 509 6.80 -12.80 -62.52
N GLY A 510 5.81 -12.87 -61.64
CA GLY A 510 4.44 -12.45 -61.89
C GLY A 510 3.55 -13.53 -62.50
N VAL A 511 4.05 -14.75 -62.71
CA VAL A 511 3.29 -15.89 -63.22
C VAL A 511 2.84 -16.79 -62.08
N THR A 512 1.58 -17.23 -62.11
CA THR A 512 1.09 -18.22 -61.14
C THR A 512 1.56 -19.62 -61.51
N ASP A 513 2.42 -20.20 -60.69
CA ASP A 513 2.97 -21.55 -60.80
C ASP A 513 2.04 -22.63 -60.25
N SER A 514 1.27 -22.31 -59.19
CA SER A 514 0.34 -23.26 -58.56
C SER A 514 -0.89 -22.57 -57.98
N THR A 515 -2.01 -23.29 -57.97
CA THR A 515 -3.27 -22.83 -57.33
C THR A 515 -3.74 -23.76 -56.20
N ALA A 516 -2.96 -24.79 -55.89
CA ALA A 516 -3.25 -25.68 -54.77
C ALA A 516 -2.91 -25.00 -53.43
N PRO A 517 -3.65 -25.28 -52.35
CA PRO A 517 -3.34 -24.73 -51.03
C PRO A 517 -1.99 -25.21 -50.48
N THR A 518 -1.48 -26.35 -50.95
CA THR A 518 -0.11 -26.83 -50.73
C THR A 518 0.56 -27.11 -52.06
N ALA A 519 1.86 -26.88 -52.14
CA ALA A 519 2.64 -27.04 -53.37
C ALA A 519 4.10 -27.41 -53.06
N SER A 520 4.86 -27.82 -54.07
CA SER A 520 6.31 -28.05 -53.97
C SER A 520 6.98 -27.43 -55.19
N PHE A 521 8.11 -26.77 -54.98
CA PHE A 521 8.91 -26.19 -56.05
C PHE A 521 10.41 -26.45 -55.81
N THR A 522 11.16 -26.74 -56.88
CA THR A 522 12.60 -27.00 -56.80
C THR A 522 13.36 -25.84 -57.43
N TYR A 523 14.20 -25.18 -56.63
CA TYR A 523 15.10 -24.14 -57.09
C TYR A 523 16.46 -24.75 -57.43
N ASP A 524 16.76 -24.87 -58.71
CA ASP A 524 17.98 -25.56 -59.18
C ASP A 524 19.26 -24.76 -59.01
N THR A 525 19.15 -23.42 -58.97
CA THR A 525 20.31 -22.52 -58.95
C THR A 525 20.38 -21.76 -57.64
N ALA A 526 21.58 -21.69 -57.07
CA ALA A 526 21.86 -20.88 -55.89
C ALA A 526 21.52 -19.40 -56.14
N GLY A 527 20.93 -18.73 -55.15
CA GLY A 527 20.47 -17.35 -55.28
C GLY A 527 19.48 -16.96 -54.21
N SER A 528 18.86 -15.79 -54.36
CA SER A 528 17.76 -15.32 -53.52
C SER A 528 16.50 -15.21 -54.38
N TYR A 529 15.43 -15.88 -53.95
CA TYR A 529 14.12 -15.88 -54.60
C TYR A 529 13.08 -15.38 -53.60
N THR A 530 11.99 -14.78 -54.11
CA THR A 530 10.85 -14.38 -53.28
C THR A 530 9.62 -15.10 -53.76
N ALA A 531 9.20 -16.13 -53.01
CA ALA A 531 7.95 -16.81 -53.27
C ALA A 531 6.79 -15.95 -52.76
N ARG A 532 5.73 -15.86 -53.55
CA ARG A 532 4.53 -15.05 -53.29
C ARG A 532 3.30 -15.94 -53.27
N LEU A 533 2.46 -15.78 -52.26
CA LEU A 533 1.12 -16.33 -52.18
C LEU A 533 0.11 -15.20 -52.26
N THR A 534 -0.83 -15.28 -53.21
CA THR A 534 -2.04 -14.46 -53.23
C THR A 534 -3.24 -15.32 -52.86
N VAL A 535 -3.98 -14.88 -51.86
CA VAL A 535 -5.22 -15.52 -51.41
C VAL A 535 -6.39 -14.63 -51.79
N THR A 536 -7.47 -15.21 -52.30
CA THR A 536 -8.68 -14.50 -52.72
C THR A 536 -9.91 -15.09 -52.07
N ASP A 537 -10.78 -14.24 -51.53
CA ASP A 537 -12.07 -14.63 -50.95
C ASP A 537 -13.16 -14.89 -52.02
N THR A 538 -14.39 -15.13 -51.58
CA THR A 538 -15.55 -15.37 -52.45
C THR A 538 -16.17 -14.09 -53.04
N LEU A 539 -15.83 -12.91 -52.53
CA LEU A 539 -16.23 -11.61 -53.06
C LEU A 539 -15.11 -10.90 -53.87
N ASN A 540 -14.00 -11.60 -54.11
CA ASN A 540 -12.81 -11.19 -54.85
C ASN A 540 -11.90 -10.17 -54.16
N ALA A 541 -11.97 -9.99 -52.84
CA ALA A 541 -10.88 -9.31 -52.16
C ALA A 541 -9.69 -10.25 -52.01
N THR A 542 -8.49 -9.66 -51.97
CA THR A 542 -7.23 -10.40 -52.02
C THR A 542 -6.25 -9.92 -50.98
N HIS A 543 -5.40 -10.83 -50.50
CA HIS A 543 -4.20 -10.50 -49.75
C HIS A 543 -3.01 -11.29 -50.28
N THR A 544 -1.84 -10.65 -50.25
CA THR A 544 -0.61 -11.26 -50.72
C THR A 544 0.38 -11.33 -49.58
N SER A 545 1.01 -12.49 -49.40
CA SER A 545 2.17 -12.69 -48.52
C SER A 545 3.36 -13.10 -49.38
N THR A 546 4.57 -12.84 -48.88
CA THR A 546 5.82 -13.26 -49.54
C THR A 546 6.76 -13.92 -48.54
N ILE A 547 7.60 -14.82 -49.01
CA ILE A 547 8.68 -15.45 -48.21
C ILE A 547 9.96 -15.54 -49.05
N GLY A 548 11.10 -15.21 -48.45
CA GLY A 548 12.41 -15.35 -49.09
C GLY A 548 12.88 -16.80 -49.07
N ILE A 549 13.45 -17.25 -50.18
CA ILE A 549 14.05 -18.57 -50.34
C ILE A 549 15.49 -18.40 -50.82
N THR A 550 16.44 -19.04 -50.13
CA THR A 550 17.88 -18.87 -50.42
C THR A 550 18.56 -20.23 -50.69
N PRO A 551 18.40 -20.81 -51.89
CA PRO A 551 19.13 -22.00 -52.31
C PRO A 551 20.63 -21.70 -52.41
N GLY A 552 21.46 -22.68 -52.07
CA GLY A 552 22.92 -22.61 -52.06
C GLY A 552 23.54 -22.00 -50.80
N ASN A 553 22.77 -21.44 -49.87
CA ASN A 553 23.26 -20.82 -48.64
C ASN A 553 22.56 -21.38 -47.39
N GLU A 554 23.23 -21.30 -46.25
CA GLU A 554 22.67 -21.67 -44.95
C GLU A 554 22.96 -20.55 -43.94
N ALA A 555 22.02 -20.28 -43.04
CA ALA A 555 22.19 -19.29 -41.99
C ALA A 555 23.39 -19.65 -41.08
N PRO A 556 24.08 -18.65 -40.53
CA PRO A 556 25.20 -18.89 -39.64
C PRO A 556 24.73 -19.54 -38.33
N THR A 557 25.65 -20.14 -37.57
CA THR A 557 25.39 -20.62 -36.22
C THR A 557 26.08 -19.71 -35.21
N ALA A 558 25.31 -18.90 -34.49
CA ALA A 558 25.81 -18.03 -33.42
C ALA A 558 25.89 -18.77 -32.07
N THR A 559 26.93 -18.49 -31.29
CA THR A 559 27.14 -19.08 -29.95
C THR A 559 27.55 -18.01 -28.94
N ILE A 560 26.86 -17.97 -27.80
CA ILE A 560 27.26 -17.18 -26.63
C ILE A 560 28.17 -18.06 -25.76
N ASP A 561 29.47 -17.72 -25.72
CA ASP A 561 30.48 -18.41 -24.92
C ASP A 561 30.39 -18.00 -23.45
N THR A 562 30.25 -16.70 -23.19
CA THR A 562 30.00 -16.14 -21.86
C THR A 562 28.96 -15.03 -21.96
N PRO A 563 28.09 -14.84 -20.95
CA PRO A 563 27.97 -15.65 -19.73
C PRO A 563 27.40 -17.07 -19.97
N THR A 564 27.77 -18.02 -19.10
CA THR A 564 27.29 -19.41 -19.18
C THR A 564 25.84 -19.53 -18.69
N VAL A 565 25.14 -20.60 -19.10
CA VAL A 565 23.78 -20.92 -18.60
C VAL A 565 23.78 -20.94 -17.06
N GLY A 566 22.78 -20.28 -16.46
CA GLY A 566 22.63 -20.22 -15.00
C GLY A 566 23.48 -19.14 -14.31
N THR A 567 24.14 -18.27 -15.08
CA THR A 567 24.77 -17.06 -14.53
C THR A 567 23.70 -16.19 -13.89
N THR A 568 23.93 -15.78 -12.64
CA THR A 568 23.04 -14.88 -11.89
C THR A 568 23.76 -13.59 -11.52
N TRP A 569 23.01 -12.51 -11.35
CA TRP A 569 23.56 -11.17 -11.14
C TRP A 569 22.95 -10.50 -9.92
N LYS A 570 23.66 -9.55 -9.33
CA LYS A 570 23.08 -8.56 -8.41
C LYS A 570 23.31 -7.16 -8.98
N VAL A 571 22.59 -6.16 -8.51
CA VAL A 571 22.76 -4.77 -8.96
C VAL A 571 24.22 -4.35 -8.84
N GLY A 572 24.74 -3.73 -9.90
CA GLY A 572 26.13 -3.25 -10.00
C GLY A 572 27.17 -4.32 -10.37
N ASP A 573 26.79 -5.60 -10.52
CA ASP A 573 27.72 -6.61 -11.05
C ASP A 573 28.13 -6.23 -12.49
N THR A 574 29.42 -6.20 -12.79
CA THR A 574 29.90 -6.10 -14.18
C THR A 574 29.90 -7.47 -14.82
N ILE A 575 29.07 -7.65 -15.86
CA ILE A 575 28.95 -8.90 -16.61
C ILE A 575 29.68 -8.72 -17.95
N THR A 576 30.67 -9.57 -18.19
CA THR A 576 31.35 -9.66 -19.48
C THR A 576 30.63 -10.67 -20.38
N PHE A 577 30.57 -10.37 -21.68
CA PHE A 577 30.06 -11.30 -22.68
C PHE A 577 31.07 -11.51 -23.80
N THR A 578 31.05 -12.72 -24.37
CA THR A 578 31.83 -13.12 -25.53
C THR A 578 31.02 -14.10 -26.36
N GLY A 579 31.15 -14.02 -27.67
CA GLY A 579 30.50 -14.95 -28.58
C GLY A 579 31.15 -14.96 -29.95
N HIS A 580 30.78 -15.96 -30.73
CA HIS A 580 31.29 -16.18 -32.08
C HIS A 580 30.19 -16.78 -32.95
N ALA A 581 30.41 -16.78 -34.27
CA ALA A 581 29.54 -17.48 -35.20
C ALA A 581 30.33 -18.18 -36.31
N THR A 582 29.80 -19.29 -36.78
CA THR A 582 30.33 -20.03 -37.93
C THR A 582 29.24 -20.25 -38.96
N ASP A 583 29.58 -20.03 -40.21
CA ASP A 583 28.74 -20.21 -41.38
C ASP A 583 29.26 -21.39 -42.21
N PRO A 584 28.40 -22.29 -42.72
CA PRO A 584 28.86 -23.45 -43.49
C PRO A 584 29.61 -23.09 -44.79
N GLN A 585 29.27 -21.96 -45.42
CA GLN A 585 29.84 -21.50 -46.68
C GLN A 585 31.03 -20.55 -46.47
N GLN A 586 31.03 -19.76 -45.39
CA GLN A 586 32.02 -18.70 -45.13
C GLN A 586 33.03 -19.05 -44.02
N GLY A 587 32.76 -20.09 -43.22
CA GLY A 587 33.57 -20.43 -42.05
C GLY A 587 33.31 -19.47 -40.88
N ALA A 588 34.34 -19.09 -40.13
CA ALA A 588 34.17 -18.20 -38.98
C ALA A 588 33.79 -16.77 -39.42
N LEU A 589 32.70 -16.24 -38.89
CA LEU A 589 32.27 -14.88 -39.18
C LEU A 589 33.06 -13.85 -38.36
N PRO A 590 33.47 -12.71 -38.94
CA PRO A 590 34.15 -11.66 -38.21
C PRO A 590 33.18 -10.89 -37.28
N ALA A 591 33.73 -10.22 -36.27
CA ALA A 591 32.96 -9.45 -35.28
C ALA A 591 31.99 -8.45 -35.91
N SER A 592 32.35 -7.84 -37.06
CA SER A 592 31.50 -6.91 -37.82
C SER A 592 30.16 -7.51 -38.28
N ARG A 593 29.98 -8.83 -38.19
CA ARG A 593 28.76 -9.58 -38.54
C ARG A 593 27.94 -9.99 -37.31
N LEU A 594 28.37 -9.59 -36.12
CA LEU A 594 27.74 -9.92 -34.84
C LEU A 594 27.10 -8.66 -34.26
N ASN A 595 25.87 -8.79 -33.78
CA ASN A 595 25.17 -7.75 -33.05
C ASN A 595 24.66 -8.30 -31.72
N TRP A 596 24.85 -7.56 -30.64
CA TRP A 596 24.34 -7.91 -29.32
C TRP A 596 23.25 -6.96 -28.89
N ASN A 597 22.20 -7.46 -28.24
CA ASN A 597 21.18 -6.67 -27.57
C ASN A 597 21.06 -7.11 -26.10
N LEU A 598 20.98 -6.13 -25.20
CA LEU A 598 20.64 -6.33 -23.79
C LEU A 598 19.23 -5.79 -23.53
N VAL A 599 18.35 -6.68 -23.05
CA VAL A 599 16.95 -6.39 -22.77
C VAL A 599 16.68 -6.67 -21.28
N MET A 600 15.95 -5.77 -20.63
CA MET A 600 15.36 -6.02 -19.32
C MET A 600 13.93 -6.52 -19.52
N HIS A 601 13.59 -7.64 -18.91
CA HIS A 601 12.21 -8.08 -18.78
C HIS A 601 11.71 -7.67 -17.40
N HIS A 602 10.83 -6.68 -17.34
CA HIS A 602 10.16 -6.24 -16.12
C HIS A 602 8.83 -6.96 -16.02
N CYS A 603 8.66 -7.71 -14.94
CA CYS A 603 7.56 -8.64 -14.78
C CYS A 603 6.66 -8.25 -13.62
N SER A 604 5.36 -8.43 -13.81
CA SER A 604 4.37 -8.38 -12.71
C SER A 604 4.11 -9.75 -12.11
N ALA A 605 4.29 -10.78 -12.95
CA ALA A 605 4.35 -12.19 -12.61
C ALA A 605 5.39 -12.85 -13.54
N PRO A 606 5.96 -14.02 -13.20
CA PRO A 606 7.06 -14.63 -13.96
C PRO A 606 6.81 -14.84 -15.47
N ASP A 607 5.56 -14.89 -15.90
CA ASP A 607 5.09 -15.09 -17.26
C ASP A 607 4.39 -13.85 -17.87
N ASN A 608 4.34 -12.73 -17.14
CA ASN A 608 3.76 -11.48 -17.60
C ASN A 608 4.75 -10.33 -17.44
N CYS A 609 5.52 -10.11 -18.49
CA CYS A 609 6.58 -9.12 -18.55
C CYS A 609 6.43 -8.23 -19.78
N HIS A 610 6.92 -7.01 -19.66
CA HIS A 610 7.25 -6.15 -20.79
C HIS A 610 8.76 -5.95 -20.86
N GLU A 611 9.22 -5.36 -21.96
CA GLU A 611 10.64 -5.29 -22.30
C GLU A 611 11.12 -3.84 -22.30
N HIS A 612 12.30 -3.61 -21.73
CA HIS A 612 13.06 -2.39 -21.96
C HIS A 612 14.35 -2.75 -22.70
N ALA A 613 14.51 -2.21 -23.91
CA ALA A 613 15.78 -2.26 -24.60
C ALA A 613 16.79 -1.38 -23.86
N ILE A 614 17.82 -1.98 -23.25
CA ILE A 614 18.82 -1.25 -22.48
C ILE A 614 19.90 -0.69 -23.41
N ARG A 615 20.48 -1.58 -24.24
CA ARG A 615 21.64 -1.27 -25.06
C ARG A 615 21.88 -2.31 -26.15
N SER A 616 22.45 -1.87 -27.28
CA SER A 616 22.98 -2.74 -28.34
C SER A 616 24.48 -2.53 -28.57
N TRP A 617 25.16 -3.56 -29.08
CA TRP A 617 26.54 -3.50 -29.56
C TRP A 617 26.64 -4.11 -30.97
N ALA A 618 26.71 -3.23 -31.98
CA ALA A 618 26.92 -3.65 -33.36
C ALA A 618 28.40 -3.92 -33.63
N GLY A 619 28.68 -5.00 -34.35
CA GLY A 619 30.02 -5.32 -34.84
C GLY A 619 30.99 -5.83 -33.76
N ALA A 620 30.48 -6.42 -32.67
CA ALA A 620 31.28 -6.81 -31.51
C ALA A 620 31.24 -8.32 -31.25
N ALA A 621 32.41 -8.93 -31.02
CA ALA A 621 32.52 -10.32 -30.55
C ALA A 621 32.53 -10.44 -29.02
N SER A 622 32.76 -9.33 -28.31
CA SER A 622 32.79 -9.28 -26.86
C SER A 622 32.49 -7.88 -26.34
N GLY A 623 32.15 -7.81 -25.05
CA GLY A 623 31.90 -6.56 -24.36
C GLY A 623 31.59 -6.78 -22.88
N SER A 624 31.08 -5.75 -22.23
CA SER A 624 30.57 -5.84 -20.86
C SER A 624 29.48 -4.82 -20.61
N PHE A 625 28.62 -5.11 -19.64
CA PHE A 625 27.65 -4.18 -19.09
C PHE A 625 27.59 -4.32 -17.58
N GLU A 626 27.07 -3.28 -16.92
CA GLU A 626 26.76 -3.30 -15.51
C GLU A 626 25.30 -3.73 -15.33
N ALA A 627 25.05 -4.68 -14.43
CA ALA A 627 23.71 -5.14 -14.14
C ALA A 627 22.90 -4.00 -13.47
N PRO A 628 21.77 -3.59 -14.07
CA PRO A 628 21.03 -2.42 -13.61
C PRO A 628 20.25 -2.69 -12.32
N ASP A 629 19.78 -1.61 -11.69
CA ASP A 629 18.78 -1.70 -10.62
C ASP A 629 17.39 -1.78 -11.25
N HIS A 630 16.52 -2.57 -10.64
CA HIS A 630 15.13 -2.74 -11.06
C HIS A 630 14.34 -3.47 -9.97
N ASP A 631 13.04 -3.21 -9.90
CA ASP A 631 12.13 -3.99 -9.07
C ASP A 631 12.10 -5.47 -9.49
N TYR A 632 11.85 -6.35 -8.52
CA TYR A 632 11.60 -7.78 -8.72
C TYR A 632 10.09 -8.04 -8.74
N PRO A 633 9.56 -8.90 -9.64
CA PRO A 633 10.29 -9.81 -10.54
C PRO A 633 10.80 -9.15 -11.82
N SER A 634 12.05 -9.45 -12.16
CA SER A 634 12.68 -9.06 -13.43
C SER A 634 13.86 -9.97 -13.77
N TYR A 635 14.29 -9.98 -15.03
CA TYR A 635 15.50 -10.66 -15.48
C TYR A 635 16.11 -9.96 -16.70
N LEU A 636 17.39 -10.22 -16.96
CA LEU A 636 18.06 -9.72 -18.16
C LEU A 636 18.08 -10.81 -19.23
N GLU A 637 17.92 -10.40 -20.48
CA GLU A 637 18.19 -11.21 -21.65
C GLU A 637 19.32 -10.59 -22.46
N LEU A 638 20.34 -11.39 -22.76
CA LEU A 638 21.42 -11.03 -23.67
C LEU A 638 21.28 -11.83 -24.96
N GLU A 639 20.98 -11.15 -26.05
CA GLU A 639 20.84 -11.73 -27.39
C GLU A 639 22.10 -11.48 -28.22
N LEU A 640 22.58 -12.51 -28.93
CA LEU A 640 23.57 -12.41 -29.98
C LEU A 640 22.94 -12.82 -31.31
N THR A 641 22.92 -11.90 -32.26
CA THR A 641 22.52 -12.15 -33.65
C THR A 641 23.74 -12.11 -34.56
N ALA A 642 23.93 -13.16 -35.36
CA ALA A 642 24.94 -13.22 -36.41
C ALA A 642 24.29 -13.16 -37.79
N THR A 643 24.89 -12.41 -38.73
CA THR A 643 24.37 -12.24 -40.10
C THR A 643 25.41 -12.64 -41.14
N ASP A 644 25.10 -13.55 -42.06
CA ASP A 644 25.99 -13.96 -43.17
C ASP A 644 25.99 -12.96 -44.34
N GLN A 645 26.95 -13.03 -45.26
CA GLN A 645 27.08 -12.05 -46.35
C GLN A 645 25.85 -11.88 -47.27
N GLU A 646 24.98 -12.90 -47.37
CA GLU A 646 23.71 -12.84 -48.13
C GLU A 646 22.52 -12.34 -47.29
N GLY A 647 22.70 -12.11 -45.99
CA GLY A 647 21.73 -11.51 -45.08
C GLY A 647 20.96 -12.50 -44.21
N LEU A 648 21.25 -13.81 -44.25
CA LEU A 648 20.62 -14.77 -43.34
C LEU A 648 21.17 -14.59 -41.92
N THR A 649 20.30 -14.79 -40.94
CA THR A 649 20.62 -14.54 -39.53
C THR A 649 20.36 -15.73 -38.64
N HIS A 650 21.13 -15.83 -37.55
CA HIS A 650 20.82 -16.69 -36.42
C HIS A 650 21.00 -15.93 -35.11
N ALA A 651 19.96 -15.92 -34.29
CA ALA A 651 19.94 -15.32 -32.97
C ALA A 651 20.03 -16.41 -31.90
N VAL A 652 20.78 -16.14 -30.84
CA VAL A 652 20.82 -16.96 -29.63
C VAL A 652 20.68 -16.04 -28.42
N THR A 653 19.86 -16.42 -27.45
CA THR A 653 19.63 -15.63 -26.23
C THR A 653 20.21 -16.29 -25.00
N ARG A 654 20.52 -15.47 -24.00
CA ARG A 654 20.97 -15.89 -22.67
C ARG A 654 20.18 -15.12 -21.61
N ARG A 655 19.25 -15.83 -20.97
CA ARG A 655 18.58 -15.36 -19.75
C ARG A 655 19.55 -15.34 -18.56
N LEU A 656 19.52 -14.24 -17.81
CA LEU A 656 20.29 -14.01 -16.59
C LEU A 656 19.32 -13.61 -15.47
N ASP A 657 19.14 -14.52 -14.51
CA ASP A 657 18.24 -14.28 -13.37
C ASP A 657 18.96 -13.48 -12.26
N PRO A 658 18.26 -12.55 -11.59
CA PRO A 658 18.83 -11.83 -10.46
C PRO A 658 18.99 -12.75 -9.24
N LYS A 659 20.00 -12.44 -8.43
CA LYS A 659 20.13 -12.89 -7.05
C LYS A 659 19.16 -12.05 -6.22
N THR A 660 18.24 -12.70 -5.53
CA THR A 660 17.24 -12.02 -4.70
C THR A 660 17.54 -12.17 -3.20
N VAL A 661 16.88 -11.34 -2.40
CA VAL A 661 16.91 -11.38 -0.93
C VAL A 661 15.55 -10.93 -0.38
N ASP A 662 15.14 -11.53 0.74
CA ASP A 662 13.92 -11.12 1.45
C ASP A 662 14.24 -10.04 2.49
N LEU A 663 13.56 -8.91 2.39
CA LEU A 663 13.56 -7.84 3.39
C LEU A 663 12.25 -7.88 4.17
N THR A 664 12.34 -8.01 5.50
CA THR A 664 11.17 -8.01 6.38
C THR A 664 11.07 -6.66 7.10
N PHE A 665 9.88 -6.06 7.11
CA PHE A 665 9.61 -4.77 7.72
C PHE A 665 8.66 -4.95 8.90
N ALA A 666 9.05 -4.44 10.07
CA ALA A 666 8.32 -4.57 11.32
C ALA A 666 8.19 -3.22 12.04
N THR A 667 7.20 -3.08 12.93
CA THR A 667 7.15 -1.94 13.87
C THR A 667 7.05 -2.40 15.33
N VAL A 668 7.42 -1.50 16.23
CA VAL A 668 7.16 -1.61 17.68
C VAL A 668 6.39 -0.37 18.13
N PRO A 669 5.11 -0.47 18.57
CA PRO A 669 4.28 -1.68 18.57
C PRO A 669 3.99 -2.18 17.15
N SER A 670 3.72 -3.47 16.99
CA SER A 670 3.39 -4.07 15.68
C SER A 670 2.04 -3.59 15.16
N GLY A 671 1.83 -3.63 13.85
CA GLY A 671 0.56 -3.27 13.22
C GLY A 671 0.46 -1.80 12.81
N LEU A 672 1.58 -1.05 12.87
CA LEU A 672 1.68 0.26 12.25
C LEU A 672 2.08 0.11 10.79
N GLN A 673 1.76 1.14 10.00
CA GLN A 673 2.01 1.20 8.57
C GLN A 673 3.44 1.66 8.30
N LEU A 674 4.08 1.06 7.30
CA LEU A 674 5.34 1.53 6.73
C LEU A 674 5.16 1.68 5.22
N ALA A 675 5.83 2.66 4.62
CA ALA A 675 5.96 2.75 3.17
C ALA A 675 7.35 2.23 2.77
N VAL A 676 7.40 1.42 1.72
CA VAL A 676 8.63 0.85 1.16
C VAL A 676 8.52 0.98 -0.36
N GLY A 677 9.48 1.64 -0.99
CA GLY A 677 9.41 2.04 -2.40
C GLY A 677 8.06 2.69 -2.72
N PRO A 678 7.34 2.21 -3.74
CA PRO A 678 6.07 2.81 -4.15
C PRO A 678 4.86 2.39 -3.30
N GLY A 679 4.96 1.33 -2.51
CA GLY A 679 3.83 0.72 -1.80
C GLY A 679 3.90 0.91 -0.29
N SER A 680 2.78 0.72 0.40
CA SER A 680 2.75 0.68 1.87
C SER A 680 2.11 -0.62 2.39
N GLY A 681 2.41 -0.96 3.64
CA GLY A 681 1.90 -2.17 4.27
C GLY A 681 1.78 -2.04 5.78
N VAL A 682 0.78 -2.73 6.35
CA VAL A 682 0.66 -2.91 7.80
C VAL A 682 1.66 -3.97 8.24
N THR A 683 2.49 -3.66 9.22
CA THR A 683 3.55 -4.56 9.66
C THR A 683 3.08 -5.73 10.54
N PRO A 684 3.81 -6.87 10.53
CA PRO A 684 4.98 -7.15 9.71
C PRO A 684 4.63 -7.61 8.29
N PHE A 685 5.47 -7.26 7.32
CA PHE A 685 5.39 -7.79 5.95
C PHE A 685 6.80 -8.01 5.37
N THR A 686 6.90 -8.80 4.31
CA THR A 686 8.17 -9.14 3.64
C THR A 686 8.08 -8.78 2.16
N ARG A 687 9.19 -8.32 1.59
CA ARG A 687 9.37 -8.12 0.15
C ARG A 687 10.63 -8.82 -0.34
N THR A 688 10.51 -9.53 -1.45
CA THR A 688 11.65 -10.08 -2.17
C THR A 688 12.15 -9.04 -3.16
N VAL A 689 13.43 -8.69 -3.07
CA VAL A 689 14.07 -7.65 -3.89
C VAL A 689 15.37 -8.17 -4.48
N ILE A 690 15.91 -7.50 -5.50
CA ILE A 690 17.22 -7.87 -6.07
C ILE A 690 18.32 -7.44 -5.09
N GLN A 691 19.33 -8.29 -4.89
CA GLN A 691 20.48 -7.91 -4.06
C GLN A 691 21.17 -6.66 -4.63
N GLY A 692 21.55 -5.72 -3.77
CA GLY A 692 22.12 -4.44 -4.17
C GLY A 692 21.12 -3.39 -4.65
N SER A 693 19.82 -3.72 -4.82
CA SER A 693 18.79 -2.73 -5.17
C SER A 693 18.62 -1.67 -4.09
N ILE A 694 18.32 -0.45 -4.52
CA ILE A 694 17.99 0.67 -3.63
C ILE A 694 16.49 0.62 -3.33
N ASN A 695 16.14 0.71 -2.04
CA ASN A 695 14.75 0.67 -1.60
C ASN A 695 14.51 1.83 -0.62
N SER A 696 13.64 2.76 -0.97
CA SER A 696 13.22 3.80 -0.04
C SER A 696 12.35 3.21 1.06
N VAL A 697 12.59 3.57 2.30
CA VAL A 697 11.78 3.18 3.44
C VAL A 697 11.31 4.43 4.17
N SER A 698 10.04 4.46 4.57
CA SER A 698 9.48 5.55 5.35
C SER A 698 8.65 4.99 6.50
N ALA A 699 8.79 5.64 7.65
CA ALA A 699 8.01 5.41 8.86
C ALA A 699 7.09 6.62 9.11
N PRO A 700 5.86 6.63 8.52
CA PRO A 700 4.92 7.74 8.69
C PRO A 700 4.69 8.05 10.16
N SER A 701 4.68 9.32 10.54
CA SER A 701 4.56 9.73 11.94
C SER A 701 3.88 11.10 12.06
N PRO A 702 2.95 11.29 13.02
CA PRO A 702 2.44 10.30 13.97
C PRO A 702 1.45 9.32 13.34
N GLN A 703 1.37 8.11 13.89
CA GLN A 703 0.31 7.13 13.59
C GLN A 703 -0.55 6.91 14.84
N GLY A 704 -1.68 7.60 14.89
CA GLY A 704 -2.50 7.67 16.11
C GLY A 704 -1.71 8.34 17.23
N THR A 705 -1.51 7.63 18.35
CA THR A 705 -0.67 8.09 19.46
C THR A 705 0.80 7.69 19.31
N SER A 706 1.20 7.03 18.22
CA SER A 706 2.57 6.54 18.04
C SER A 706 3.41 7.54 17.24
N THR A 707 4.52 8.03 17.80
CA THR A 707 5.50 8.89 17.12
C THR A 707 6.77 8.13 16.82
N PHE A 708 7.25 8.20 15.58
CA PHE A 708 8.48 7.52 15.18
C PHE A 708 9.65 7.93 16.08
N ALA A 709 10.46 6.96 16.50
CA ALA A 709 11.62 7.17 17.34
C ALA A 709 12.92 6.79 16.62
N SER A 710 12.98 5.59 16.03
CA SER A 710 14.21 5.11 15.37
C SER A 710 13.96 3.88 14.51
N TRP A 711 14.79 3.68 13.48
CA TRP A 711 14.93 2.40 12.80
C TRP A 711 16.02 1.53 13.42
N SER A 712 15.93 0.21 13.23
CA SER A 712 16.93 -0.77 13.68
C SER A 712 18.30 -0.63 13.01
N ASP A 713 18.35 -0.01 11.83
CA ASP A 713 19.58 0.30 11.09
C ASP A 713 20.15 1.70 11.43
N GLY A 714 19.46 2.48 12.27
CA GLY A 714 19.85 3.84 12.65
C GLY A 714 19.52 4.92 11.62
N GLY A 715 18.79 4.61 10.55
CA GLY A 715 18.35 5.59 9.55
C GLY A 715 17.33 6.61 10.08
N SER A 716 17.14 7.70 9.34
CA SER A 716 16.09 8.70 9.58
C SER A 716 14.69 8.11 9.37
N ALA A 717 13.62 8.83 9.72
CA ALA A 717 12.26 8.32 9.52
C ALA A 717 12.00 7.86 8.09
N THR A 718 12.55 8.63 7.12
CA THR A 718 12.62 8.29 5.71
C THR A 718 14.08 8.26 5.27
N HIS A 719 14.50 7.20 4.59
CA HIS A 719 15.84 7.03 4.01
C HIS A 719 15.84 5.88 3.01
N ASP A 720 16.93 5.74 2.26
CA ASP A 720 17.14 4.61 1.36
C ASP A 720 17.99 3.53 2.02
N ILE A 721 17.65 2.26 1.75
CA ILE A 721 18.45 1.10 2.12
C ILE A 721 18.91 0.36 0.86
N THR A 722 20.15 -0.12 0.86
CA THR A 722 20.66 -1.03 -0.18
C THR A 722 20.42 -2.47 0.25
N ALA A 723 19.75 -3.25 -0.59
CA ALA A 723 19.41 -4.63 -0.30
C ALA A 723 20.68 -5.48 -0.01
N PRO A 724 20.82 -6.07 1.20
CA PRO A 724 21.97 -6.87 1.56
C PRO A 724 21.99 -8.23 0.84
N THR A 725 23.04 -9.03 1.07
CA THR A 725 23.14 -10.39 0.49
C THR A 725 22.42 -11.47 1.31
N THR A 726 21.92 -11.13 2.50
CA THR A 726 21.23 -12.05 3.41
C THR A 726 19.91 -11.46 3.87
N ALA A 727 18.90 -12.31 4.06
CA ALA A 727 17.58 -11.88 4.54
C ALA A 727 17.71 -11.06 5.82
N THR A 728 17.09 -9.88 5.85
CA THR A 728 17.29 -8.86 6.90
C THR A 728 15.95 -8.29 7.34
N THR A 729 15.82 -8.00 8.63
CA THR A 729 14.63 -7.36 9.19
C THR A 729 14.93 -5.91 9.58
N TYR A 730 14.15 -4.97 9.05
CA TYR A 730 14.16 -3.56 9.41
C TYR A 730 12.97 -3.27 10.33
N THR A 731 13.24 -2.77 11.54
CA THR A 731 12.22 -2.50 12.55
C THR A 731 12.14 -1.02 12.87
N ALA A 732 10.99 -0.38 12.62
CA ALA A 732 10.72 0.98 13.06
C ALA A 732 10.13 0.98 14.47
N THR A 733 10.80 1.64 15.40
CA THR A 733 10.34 1.82 16.78
C THR A 733 9.59 3.14 16.90
N TYR A 734 8.41 3.09 17.50
CA TYR A 734 7.60 4.24 17.83
C TYR A 734 7.49 4.38 19.34
N THR A 735 7.37 5.62 19.79
CA THR A 735 7.07 5.99 21.18
C THR A 735 5.60 6.38 21.28
N ALA A 736 4.93 5.99 22.36
CA ALA A 736 3.61 6.51 22.65
C ALA A 736 3.74 8.00 23.01
N THR A 737 3.08 8.86 22.25
CA THR A 737 2.78 10.23 22.65
C THR A 737 1.82 10.15 23.84
N PRO A 738 2.21 10.62 25.03
CA PRO A 738 1.35 10.51 26.19
C PRO A 738 0.08 11.31 25.97
N VAL A 739 -1.08 10.65 26.14
CA VAL A 739 -2.38 11.30 26.02
C VAL A 739 -2.53 12.26 27.20
N PRO A 740 -2.83 13.55 26.96
CA PRO A 740 -3.14 14.47 28.05
C PRO A 740 -4.38 13.98 28.79
N GLN A 741 -4.23 13.71 30.09
CA GLN A 741 -5.31 13.28 30.96
C GLN A 741 -6.41 14.36 31.02
N ARG A 742 -7.68 13.96 31.15
CA ARG A 742 -8.82 14.90 31.28
C ARG A 742 -9.57 14.65 32.56
N ILE A 743 -9.68 15.67 33.41
CA ILE A 743 -10.50 15.66 34.61
C ILE A 743 -11.78 16.43 34.29
N GLY A 744 -12.91 15.75 34.14
CA GLY A 744 -14.20 16.43 33.93
C GLY A 744 -15.20 15.66 33.07
N HIS A 745 -16.28 16.34 32.70
CA HIS A 745 -17.26 15.81 31.76
C HIS A 745 -16.82 16.08 30.32
N THR A 746 -16.40 15.04 29.61
CA THR A 746 -15.86 15.11 28.24
C THR A 746 -16.90 14.85 27.14
N GLN A 747 -18.12 14.45 27.51
CA GLN A 747 -19.22 14.23 26.57
C GLN A 747 -20.16 15.44 26.53
N PRO A 748 -20.39 16.05 25.35
CA PRO A 748 -21.46 17.03 25.17
C PRO A 748 -22.84 16.42 25.46
N GLY A 749 -23.72 17.15 26.15
CA GLY A 749 -25.13 16.79 26.33
C GLY A 749 -25.53 16.13 27.65
N ALA A 750 -24.65 16.12 28.67
CA ALA A 750 -24.95 15.43 29.94
C ALA A 750 -26.01 16.12 30.82
N SER A 751 -26.20 17.45 30.75
CA SER A 751 -27.47 18.22 30.95
C SER A 751 -27.20 19.71 31.24
N LEU A 752 -27.54 20.57 30.25
CA LEU A 752 -27.37 22.04 30.13
C LEU A 752 -26.05 22.56 29.49
N ASP A 753 -25.95 22.38 28.17
CA ASP A 753 -25.00 23.13 27.31
C ASP A 753 -25.68 24.33 26.62
N THR A 754 -26.90 24.67 27.01
CA THR A 754 -27.66 25.81 26.47
C THR A 754 -27.06 27.09 27.04
N GLY A 755 -26.60 27.99 26.16
CA GLY A 755 -25.79 29.18 26.49
C GLY A 755 -26.30 29.99 27.68
N ALA A 756 -25.89 29.60 28.88
CA ALA A 756 -26.25 30.23 30.14
C ALA A 756 -25.56 31.59 30.18
N MET A 757 -26.34 32.62 29.87
CA MET A 757 -25.93 34.02 29.87
C MET A 757 -25.66 34.46 31.32
N ASN A 758 -24.67 35.32 31.55
CA ASN A 758 -24.52 36.02 32.83
C ASN A 758 -24.34 35.10 34.06
N HIS A 759 -23.70 33.94 33.92
CA HIS A 759 -23.59 32.97 35.02
C HIS A 759 -22.15 32.48 35.23
N MET A 760 -21.78 32.34 36.50
CA MET A 760 -20.69 31.44 36.89
C MET A 760 -21.27 30.03 36.95
N ASN A 761 -20.69 29.10 36.22
CA ASN A 761 -21.17 27.73 36.12
C ASN A 761 -20.04 26.80 36.53
N GLY A 762 -20.34 25.78 37.33
CA GLY A 762 -19.32 24.85 37.79
C GLY A 762 -19.81 23.43 37.96
N SER A 763 -18.90 22.48 37.82
CA SER A 763 -19.15 21.07 38.10
C SER A 763 -18.05 20.53 39.02
N ARG A 764 -18.45 19.64 39.94
CA ARG A 764 -17.56 19.03 40.94
C ARG A 764 -16.95 17.75 40.41
N PHE A 765 -15.66 17.56 40.63
CA PHE A 765 -14.91 16.38 40.23
C PHE A 765 -13.95 15.95 41.32
N VAL A 766 -13.62 14.66 41.37
CA VAL A 766 -12.59 14.10 42.25
C VAL A 766 -11.40 13.71 41.39
N THR A 767 -10.20 14.15 41.76
CA THR A 767 -8.95 13.76 41.08
C THR A 767 -8.66 12.26 41.29
N GLY A 768 -7.92 11.66 40.35
CA GLY A 768 -7.50 10.26 40.44
C GLY A 768 -6.43 9.99 41.51
N ALA A 769 -5.85 8.79 41.47
CA ALA A 769 -4.92 8.29 42.49
C ALA A 769 -3.58 9.06 42.58
N GLY A 770 -3.23 9.85 41.55
CA GLY A 770 -2.04 10.71 41.51
C GLY A 770 -2.37 12.20 41.54
N PRO A 771 -1.45 13.06 42.01
CA PRO A 771 -1.60 14.51 41.88
C PRO A 771 -1.60 14.90 40.40
N SER A 772 -2.42 15.89 40.03
CA SER A 772 -2.61 16.26 38.62
C SER A 772 -2.28 17.74 38.40
N THR A 773 -1.38 18.02 37.45
CA THR A 773 -1.08 19.39 37.03
C THR A 773 -1.98 19.75 35.87
N VAL A 774 -2.95 20.64 36.10
CA VAL A 774 -3.82 21.21 35.06
C VAL A 774 -3.02 22.18 34.20
N THR A 775 -3.16 22.06 32.88
CA THR A 775 -2.51 22.92 31.87
C THR A 775 -3.52 23.76 31.08
N SER A 776 -4.75 23.26 30.91
CA SER A 776 -5.85 23.97 30.28
C SER A 776 -7.20 23.47 30.77
N MET A 777 -8.26 24.22 30.49
CA MET A 777 -9.64 23.80 30.71
C MET A 777 -10.46 24.10 29.46
N SER A 778 -11.43 23.22 29.19
CA SER A 778 -12.30 23.29 28.02
C SER A 778 -13.76 23.26 28.45
N VAL A 779 -14.58 24.12 27.85
CA VAL A 779 -16.03 24.18 28.07
C VAL A 779 -16.79 24.05 26.75
N TYR A 780 -17.84 23.23 26.73
CA TYR A 780 -18.69 23.08 25.55
C TYR A 780 -19.92 23.98 25.66
N MET A 781 -20.24 24.71 24.57
CA MET A 781 -21.43 25.57 24.52
C MET A 781 -22.18 25.39 23.20
N ARG A 782 -23.49 25.13 23.25
CA ARG A 782 -24.34 24.99 22.04
C ARG A 782 -24.75 26.34 21.43
N GLY A 783 -24.78 27.41 22.22
CA GLY A 783 -25.15 28.75 21.76
C GLY A 783 -24.28 29.82 22.40
N VAL A 784 -23.90 30.84 21.63
CA VAL A 784 -23.05 31.96 22.05
C VAL A 784 -23.68 33.28 21.59
N GLN A 785 -23.43 34.37 22.32
CA GLN A 785 -23.92 35.71 21.95
C GLN A 785 -23.08 36.30 20.80
N ALA A 786 -23.57 37.37 20.16
CA ALA A 786 -22.73 38.14 19.24
C ALA A 786 -21.66 38.92 20.01
N ALA A 787 -20.51 39.18 19.39
CA ALA A 787 -19.49 40.05 19.95
C ALA A 787 -20.09 41.45 20.28
N PRO A 788 -19.72 42.07 21.42
CA PRO A 788 -18.64 41.69 22.34
C PRO A 788 -19.06 40.75 23.49
N SER A 789 -20.30 40.24 23.50
CA SER A 789 -20.86 39.51 24.66
C SER A 789 -20.56 38.00 24.68
N ASN A 790 -19.70 37.52 23.80
CA ASN A 790 -19.26 36.12 23.71
C ASN A 790 -17.98 35.82 24.49
N GLN A 791 -17.68 36.58 25.54
CA GLN A 791 -16.47 36.36 26.34
C GLN A 791 -16.71 35.34 27.45
N TYR A 792 -15.67 34.58 27.78
CA TYR A 792 -15.67 33.67 28.94
C TYR A 792 -14.34 33.68 29.70
N GLN A 793 -14.36 33.29 30.97
CA GLN A 793 -13.17 33.02 31.79
C GLN A 793 -13.33 31.71 32.55
N LEU A 794 -12.21 31.14 33.00
CA LEU A 794 -12.16 29.85 33.70
C LEU A 794 -11.60 30.01 35.11
N ALA A 795 -12.02 29.15 36.04
CA ALA A 795 -11.45 29.06 37.38
C ALA A 795 -11.55 27.65 37.97
N ILE A 796 -10.68 27.37 38.95
CA ILE A 796 -10.67 26.14 39.73
C ILE A 796 -10.81 26.49 41.20
N TYR A 797 -11.67 25.78 41.92
CA TYR A 797 -11.87 25.95 43.36
C TYR A 797 -11.69 24.63 44.10
N ALA A 798 -11.14 24.69 45.31
CA ALA A 798 -11.12 23.55 46.22
C ALA A 798 -12.54 23.24 46.70
N ASP A 799 -12.86 21.98 46.96
CA ASP A 799 -14.14 21.62 47.56
C ASP A 799 -14.16 21.96 49.05
N ALA A 800 -15.26 22.54 49.51
CA ALA A 800 -15.56 22.79 50.90
C ALA A 800 -16.91 22.14 51.25
N ASN A 801 -16.86 20.88 51.70
CA ASN A 801 -18.04 20.08 52.07
C ASN A 801 -19.11 20.04 50.96
N GLY A 802 -18.70 19.79 49.71
CA GLY A 802 -19.63 19.72 48.57
C GLY A 802 -20.07 21.08 48.03
N SER A 803 -19.36 22.18 48.32
CA SER A 803 -19.55 23.49 47.69
C SER A 803 -18.21 24.10 47.25
N PRO A 804 -18.18 25.01 46.24
CA PRO A 804 -16.96 25.70 45.86
C PRO A 804 -16.37 26.52 47.02
N GLY A 805 -15.15 26.19 47.44
CA GLY A 805 -14.45 26.76 48.59
C GLY A 805 -13.45 27.85 48.22
N ALA A 806 -12.17 27.65 48.54
CA ALA A 806 -11.10 28.59 48.19
C ALA A 806 -10.70 28.47 46.71
N ARG A 807 -10.48 29.61 46.05
CA ARG A 807 -9.99 29.62 44.67
C ARG A 807 -8.57 29.08 44.58
N VAL A 808 -8.36 28.10 43.71
CA VAL A 808 -7.07 27.47 43.41
C VAL A 808 -6.40 28.16 42.22
N ALA A 809 -7.14 28.43 41.14
CA ALA A 809 -6.62 29.10 39.95
C ALA A 809 -7.72 29.88 39.21
N ALA A 810 -7.31 30.84 38.38
CA ALA A 810 -8.16 31.54 37.42
C ALA A 810 -7.38 31.78 36.12
N GLY A 811 -8.07 31.68 34.98
CA GLY A 811 -7.51 31.88 33.64
C GLY A 811 -7.81 33.26 33.07
N THR A 812 -7.24 33.55 31.90
CA THR A 812 -7.51 34.75 31.12
C THR A 812 -8.84 34.65 30.35
N SER A 813 -9.35 35.78 29.87
CA SER A 813 -10.57 35.85 29.05
C SER A 813 -10.35 35.23 27.67
N GLY A 814 -11.32 34.44 27.20
CA GLY A 814 -11.40 33.92 25.83
C GLY A 814 -12.70 34.33 25.14
N THR A 815 -12.85 33.92 23.89
CA THR A 815 -14.07 34.11 23.09
C THR A 815 -14.74 32.76 22.85
N LEU A 816 -16.06 32.69 23.02
CA LEU A 816 -16.86 31.49 22.83
C LEU A 816 -17.27 31.32 21.36
N THR A 817 -17.13 30.10 20.87
CA THR A 817 -17.68 29.58 19.61
C THR A 817 -18.75 28.53 19.93
N ALA A 818 -19.90 28.63 19.24
CA ALA A 818 -21.01 27.70 19.43
C ALA A 818 -20.73 26.32 18.83
N ASN A 819 -21.32 25.29 19.43
CA ASN A 819 -21.22 23.87 19.06
C ASN A 819 -19.79 23.31 19.07
N SER A 820 -18.87 23.96 19.77
CA SER A 820 -17.48 23.54 19.91
C SER A 820 -17.01 23.55 21.36
N TRP A 821 -15.94 22.80 21.63
CA TRP A 821 -15.16 22.95 22.86
C TRP A 821 -14.36 24.25 22.79
N ASN A 822 -14.46 25.06 23.84
CA ASN A 822 -13.76 26.34 24.00
C ASN A 822 -12.66 26.14 25.04
N THR A 823 -11.42 26.04 24.58
CA THR A 823 -10.26 25.71 25.42
C THR A 823 -9.46 26.96 25.75
N ALA A 824 -9.17 27.19 27.03
CA ALA A 824 -8.25 28.25 27.45
C ALA A 824 -7.20 27.70 28.45
N PRO A 825 -5.97 28.25 28.43
CA PRO A 825 -4.93 27.86 29.36
C PRO A 825 -5.29 28.26 30.80
N ILE A 826 -5.05 27.36 31.74
CA ILE A 826 -5.14 27.60 33.19
C ILE A 826 -4.23 26.61 33.89
N THR A 827 -3.45 27.09 34.86
CA THR A 827 -2.45 26.26 35.54
C THR A 827 -2.80 26.08 37.00
N ALA A 828 -2.87 24.83 37.46
CA ALA A 828 -3.07 24.47 38.86
C ALA A 828 -2.46 23.11 39.16
N THR A 829 -2.05 22.87 40.40
CA THR A 829 -1.69 21.53 40.89
C THR A 829 -2.78 21.05 41.83
N LEU A 830 -3.39 19.92 41.48
CA LEU A 830 -4.48 19.31 42.24
C LEU A 830 -3.96 18.07 42.97
N ALA A 831 -4.21 17.97 44.27
CA ALA A 831 -3.84 16.78 45.06
C ALA A 831 -4.62 15.53 44.60
N ALA A 832 -4.04 14.34 44.80
CA ALA A 832 -4.67 13.04 44.50
C ALA A 832 -5.94 12.79 45.34
N ASN A 833 -6.89 12.03 44.80
CA ASN A 833 -8.14 11.61 45.47
C ASN A 833 -8.89 12.77 46.16
N THR A 834 -8.79 13.98 45.64
CA THR A 834 -9.26 15.21 46.27
C THR A 834 -10.33 15.86 45.40
N PRO A 835 -11.48 16.28 45.98
CA PRO A 835 -12.52 16.97 45.24
C PRO A 835 -12.18 18.43 44.91
N TYR A 836 -12.47 18.85 43.68
CA TYR A 836 -12.34 20.21 43.15
C TYR A 836 -13.55 20.60 42.30
N TRP A 837 -13.68 21.89 42.05
CA TRP A 837 -14.69 22.50 41.19
C TRP A 837 -14.04 23.12 39.97
N LEU A 838 -14.46 22.69 38.79
CA LEU A 838 -14.10 23.32 37.52
C LEU A 838 -15.20 24.28 37.13
N MET A 839 -14.84 25.55 36.88
CA MET A 839 -15.80 26.63 36.72
C MET A 839 -15.50 27.48 35.50
N TYR A 840 -16.55 28.04 34.91
CA TYR A 840 -16.47 29.08 33.88
C TYR A 840 -17.45 30.21 34.15
N ASN A 841 -17.14 31.41 33.69
CA ASN A 841 -17.99 32.58 33.78
C ASN A 841 -18.23 33.17 32.38
N THR A 842 -19.45 33.60 32.09
CA THR A 842 -19.85 34.32 30.86
C THR A 842 -20.34 35.72 31.23
N ASN A 843 -20.14 36.72 30.35
CA ASN A 843 -20.47 38.14 30.59
C ASN A 843 -21.83 38.33 31.31
N GLY A 844 -21.92 39.15 32.39
CA GLY A 844 -23.17 39.60 33.03
C GLY A 844 -23.20 39.66 34.58
N ASP A 845 -24.40 39.65 35.19
CA ASP A 845 -24.65 39.59 36.65
C ASP A 845 -24.25 38.20 37.21
N ASN A 846 -23.01 38.06 37.69
CA ASN A 846 -22.40 36.75 38.02
C ASN A 846 -23.12 35.95 39.16
N ASN A 847 -24.27 35.35 38.90
CA ASN A 847 -24.88 34.34 39.78
C ASN A 847 -24.22 32.98 39.52
N LEU A 848 -23.90 32.25 40.60
CA LEU A 848 -23.21 30.96 40.51
C LEU A 848 -24.21 29.80 40.51
N SER A 849 -24.17 28.92 39.50
CA SER A 849 -24.85 27.62 39.42
C SER A 849 -23.84 26.46 39.49
N TYR A 850 -24.07 25.45 40.34
CA TYR A 850 -23.12 24.35 40.50
C TYR A 850 -23.75 23.00 40.90
N ASP A 851 -23.17 21.87 40.46
CA ASP A 851 -23.61 20.49 40.80
C ASP A 851 -22.67 19.78 41.80
N THR A 852 -23.21 19.37 42.95
CA THR A 852 -22.47 18.74 44.08
C THR A 852 -22.26 17.23 43.91
N GLY A 853 -22.87 16.59 42.91
CA GLY A 853 -22.71 15.16 42.62
C GLY A 853 -23.47 14.19 43.54
N THR A 854 -24.21 14.69 44.54
CA THR A 854 -25.17 13.92 45.35
C THR A 854 -26.52 14.64 45.33
N SER A 855 -27.62 13.95 45.64
CA SER A 855 -28.96 14.56 45.65
C SER A 855 -29.10 15.64 46.74
N GLY A 856 -28.64 16.86 46.43
CA GLY A 856 -28.66 18.04 47.32
C GLY A 856 -28.12 19.29 46.60
N GLN A 857 -28.97 20.32 46.45
CA GLN A 857 -28.85 21.44 45.49
C GLN A 857 -28.29 22.75 46.13
N GLY A 858 -27.64 23.65 45.35
CA GLY A 858 -27.26 25.03 45.76
C GLY A 858 -26.79 25.96 44.62
N ALA A 859 -27.08 27.27 44.68
CA ALA A 859 -26.66 28.33 43.72
C ALA A 859 -26.52 29.71 44.40
N TRP A 860 -25.41 30.44 44.21
CA TRP A 860 -25.10 31.66 44.99
C TRP A 860 -25.56 32.93 44.26
N SER A 861 -26.19 33.87 44.99
CA SER A 861 -26.53 35.20 44.48
C SER A 861 -25.97 36.30 45.40
N GLY A 862 -24.94 37.01 44.94
CA GLY A 862 -24.45 38.25 45.54
C GLY A 862 -24.73 39.47 44.66
N ALA A 863 -24.37 40.67 45.12
CA ALA A 863 -24.47 41.89 44.31
C ALA A 863 -23.71 41.73 42.98
N THR A 864 -24.22 42.35 41.92
CA THR A 864 -23.68 42.34 40.54
C THR A 864 -22.16 42.53 40.55
N THR A 865 -21.40 41.45 40.35
CA THR A 865 -19.94 41.53 40.22
C THR A 865 -19.59 41.67 38.73
N PRO A 866 -18.60 42.51 38.36
CA PRO A 866 -18.17 42.64 36.97
C PRO A 866 -17.67 41.31 36.40
N PHE A 867 -17.87 41.09 35.09
CA PHE A 867 -17.28 39.96 34.38
C PHE A 867 -15.77 39.85 34.65
N GLY A 868 -15.32 38.61 34.84
CA GLY A 868 -13.92 38.28 35.16
C GLY A 868 -13.51 38.51 36.62
N THR A 869 -14.43 38.94 37.50
CA THR A 869 -14.19 39.00 38.94
C THR A 869 -14.58 37.67 39.59
N TRP A 870 -13.59 36.88 40.01
CA TRP A 870 -13.80 35.64 40.74
C TRP A 870 -13.81 35.89 42.26
N PRO A 871 -14.82 35.43 43.03
CA PRO A 871 -14.84 35.59 44.48
C PRO A 871 -13.81 34.67 45.16
N ALA A 872 -13.30 35.07 46.33
CA ALA A 872 -12.35 34.26 47.10
C ALA A 872 -13.03 33.09 47.84
N THR A 873 -14.30 33.27 48.24
CA THR A 873 -15.20 32.26 48.81
C THR A 873 -16.62 32.54 48.32
N PHE A 874 -17.43 31.49 48.16
CA PHE A 874 -18.85 31.62 47.84
C PHE A 874 -19.69 31.51 49.13
N GLY A 875 -20.73 32.34 49.28
CA GLY A 875 -21.63 32.32 50.44
C GLY A 875 -22.73 31.25 50.34
N ALA A 876 -23.68 31.25 51.30
CA ALA A 876 -24.85 30.35 51.29
C ALA A 876 -25.77 30.57 50.06
N SER A 877 -26.39 29.50 49.55
CA SER A 877 -26.86 29.40 48.16
C SER A 877 -28.30 28.80 48.03
N SER A 878 -29.08 29.21 47.02
CA SER A 878 -30.46 28.79 46.64
C SER A 878 -30.48 28.07 45.27
N ARG A 879 -31.40 27.13 44.98
CA ARG A 879 -31.09 25.80 44.37
C ARG A 879 -31.43 25.60 42.87
N TRP A 880 -30.48 25.16 42.02
CA TRP A 880 -30.73 24.57 40.67
C TRP A 880 -29.70 23.49 40.29
N ASN A 881 -30.10 22.43 39.55
CA ASN A 881 -29.24 21.28 39.22
C ASN A 881 -28.83 21.31 37.74
N ALA A 882 -27.54 21.47 37.43
CA ALA A 882 -27.01 21.52 36.06
C ALA A 882 -25.62 20.86 35.96
N LYS A 883 -25.46 19.90 35.04
CA LYS A 883 -24.18 19.25 34.73
C LYS A 883 -23.60 19.85 33.46
N PHE A 884 -22.56 20.67 33.61
CA PHE A 884 -21.93 21.32 32.47
C PHE A 884 -20.87 20.41 31.84
N SER A 885 -20.82 20.39 30.50
CA SER A 885 -19.72 19.77 29.76
C SER A 885 -18.46 20.65 29.90
N ILE A 886 -17.69 20.37 30.95
CA ILE A 886 -16.42 21.02 31.28
C ILE A 886 -15.38 19.97 31.68
N TYR A 887 -14.15 20.12 31.18
CA TYR A 887 -13.01 19.34 31.64
C TYR A 887 -11.73 20.16 31.73
N ALA A 888 -10.84 19.76 32.62
CA ALA A 888 -9.46 20.21 32.72
C ALA A 888 -8.54 19.20 32.03
N THR A 889 -7.58 19.67 31.25
CA THR A 889 -6.49 18.86 30.73
C THR A 889 -5.35 18.88 31.73
N THR A 890 -4.85 17.72 32.12
CA THR A 890 -3.71 17.57 33.01
C THR A 890 -2.49 16.98 32.28
N GLY A 891 -1.31 17.07 32.90
CA GLY A 891 -0.07 16.50 32.36
C GLY A 891 -0.19 15.02 32.00
N ALA A 892 0.75 14.58 31.15
CA ALA A 892 0.90 13.19 30.72
C ALA A 892 0.88 12.23 31.92
N ASP A 893 0.06 11.19 31.84
CA ASP A 893 0.18 10.05 32.74
C ASP A 893 1.34 9.18 32.28
N THR A 894 2.35 9.04 33.14
CA THR A 894 3.57 8.27 32.88
C THR A 894 3.70 7.07 33.79
N THR A 895 2.64 6.70 34.53
CA THR A 895 2.70 5.60 35.50
C THR A 895 2.32 4.30 34.81
N PRO A 896 3.21 3.30 34.72
CA PRO A 896 2.84 2.01 34.16
C PRO A 896 1.77 1.29 34.99
N PRO A 897 0.81 0.60 34.35
CA PRO A 897 -0.13 -0.25 35.04
C PRO A 897 0.57 -1.45 35.67
N ALA A 898 0.10 -1.87 36.85
CA ALA A 898 0.58 -3.03 37.58
C ALA A 898 -0.53 -4.07 37.78
N VAL A 899 -0.18 -5.35 37.84
CA VAL A 899 -1.12 -6.41 38.27
C VAL A 899 -1.21 -6.39 39.79
N LEU A 900 -2.39 -6.05 40.33
CA LEU A 900 -2.65 -6.00 41.76
C LEU A 900 -2.96 -7.38 42.35
N SER A 901 -3.73 -8.21 41.63
CA SER A 901 -4.14 -9.53 42.10
C SER A 901 -4.54 -10.46 40.96
N THR A 902 -4.38 -11.76 41.18
CA THR A 902 -4.82 -12.81 40.26
C THR A 902 -5.70 -13.82 40.98
N ASN A 903 -6.68 -14.35 40.25
CA ASN A 903 -7.49 -15.50 40.70
C ASN A 903 -7.53 -16.50 39.55
N PRO A 904 -7.07 -17.76 39.72
CA PRO A 904 -6.47 -18.32 40.91
C PRO A 904 -5.20 -17.58 41.34
N ALA A 905 -4.95 -17.53 42.66
CA ALA A 905 -3.71 -16.98 43.19
C ALA A 905 -2.49 -17.76 42.66
N ALA A 906 -1.34 -17.10 42.55
CA ALA A 906 -0.11 -17.75 42.10
C ALA A 906 0.24 -18.98 42.95
N GLY A 907 0.45 -20.12 42.29
CA GLY A 907 0.73 -21.41 42.91
C GLY A 907 -0.51 -22.14 43.45
N ALA A 908 -1.73 -21.65 43.22
CA ALA A 908 -2.94 -22.31 43.69
C ALA A 908 -3.06 -23.74 43.13
N ALA A 909 -3.36 -24.71 44.00
CA ALA A 909 -3.57 -26.10 43.62
C ALA A 909 -5.04 -26.50 43.87
N GLY A 910 -5.52 -27.48 43.11
CA GLY A 910 -6.88 -27.98 43.27
C GLY A 910 -7.96 -27.07 42.67
N VAL A 911 -7.58 -26.17 41.76
CA VAL A 911 -8.48 -25.23 41.06
C VAL A 911 -9.50 -26.00 40.23
N ALA A 912 -10.77 -25.62 40.26
CA ALA A 912 -11.78 -26.29 39.43
C ALA A 912 -11.44 -26.10 37.94
N PRO A 913 -11.56 -27.16 37.10
CA PRO A 913 -11.33 -27.08 35.66
C PRO A 913 -12.06 -25.95 34.90
N ASP A 914 -13.14 -25.43 35.46
CA ASP A 914 -14.01 -24.38 34.96
C ASP A 914 -13.92 -23.08 35.77
N ALA A 915 -12.97 -22.98 36.71
CA ALA A 915 -12.83 -21.79 37.54
C ALA A 915 -12.52 -20.55 36.67
N PRO A 916 -13.16 -19.40 36.95
CA PRO A 916 -12.86 -18.17 36.24
C PRO A 916 -11.42 -17.72 36.55
N ILE A 917 -10.66 -17.43 35.50
CA ILE A 917 -9.32 -16.87 35.62
C ILE A 917 -9.43 -15.36 35.47
N THR A 918 -9.02 -14.58 36.47
CA THR A 918 -9.09 -13.13 36.45
C THR A 918 -7.77 -12.47 36.85
N VAL A 919 -7.48 -11.32 36.26
CA VAL A 919 -6.30 -10.48 36.52
C VAL A 919 -6.81 -9.06 36.77
N ARG A 920 -6.50 -8.50 37.94
CA ARG A 920 -6.89 -7.12 38.30
C ARG A 920 -5.69 -6.18 38.19
N PHE A 921 -5.90 -5.00 37.61
CA PHE A 921 -4.88 -3.99 37.36
C PHE A 921 -4.96 -2.83 38.37
N SER A 922 -3.91 -2.01 38.44
CA SER A 922 -3.82 -0.83 39.32
C SER A 922 -4.69 0.33 38.88
N GLU A 923 -5.15 0.31 37.63
CA GLU A 923 -5.85 1.39 36.97
C GLU A 923 -6.65 0.89 35.76
N ASP A 924 -7.34 1.82 35.09
CA ASP A 924 -8.12 1.55 33.90
C ASP A 924 -7.20 1.25 32.71
N MET A 925 -7.46 0.12 32.06
CA MET A 925 -6.68 -0.39 30.93
C MET A 925 -7.26 0.06 29.60
N ALA A 926 -6.41 0.23 28.59
CA ALA A 926 -6.87 0.36 27.22
C ALA A 926 -7.48 -0.98 26.80
N ALA A 927 -8.82 -1.06 26.79
CA ALA A 927 -9.56 -2.30 26.54
C ALA A 927 -9.12 -3.02 25.24
N GLY A 928 -8.73 -2.27 24.20
CA GLY A 928 -8.23 -2.82 22.94
C GLY A 928 -6.89 -3.56 23.03
N THR A 929 -6.10 -3.35 24.11
CA THR A 929 -4.84 -4.06 24.35
C THR A 929 -5.00 -5.31 25.21
N VAL A 930 -6.14 -5.46 25.91
CA VAL A 930 -6.47 -6.62 26.75
C VAL A 930 -7.09 -7.71 25.88
N THR A 931 -6.25 -8.36 25.07
CA THR A 931 -6.66 -9.35 24.06
C THR A 931 -6.12 -10.73 24.36
N PRO A 932 -6.63 -11.80 23.70
CA PRO A 932 -5.98 -13.10 23.76
C PRO A 932 -4.50 -13.05 23.38
N ALA A 933 -4.07 -12.22 22.41
CA ALA A 933 -2.65 -12.14 22.04
C ALA A 933 -1.73 -11.70 23.20
N ASN A 934 -2.25 -10.85 24.09
CA ASN A 934 -1.51 -10.31 25.23
C ASN A 934 -1.73 -11.07 26.55
N LEU A 935 -2.84 -11.82 26.68
CA LEU A 935 -3.16 -12.65 27.85
C LEU A 935 -3.19 -14.13 27.44
N GLU A 936 -2.07 -14.80 27.67
CA GLU A 936 -1.89 -16.21 27.30
C GLU A 936 -2.22 -17.15 28.46
N LEU A 937 -2.92 -18.23 28.16
CA LEU A 937 -3.09 -19.38 29.05
C LEU A 937 -2.40 -20.58 28.42
N ARG A 938 -1.42 -21.16 29.11
CA ARG A 938 -0.61 -22.27 28.59
C ARG A 938 -0.67 -23.48 29.51
N GLY A 939 -0.84 -24.66 28.91
CA GLY A 939 -0.78 -25.95 29.60
C GLY A 939 0.61 -26.59 29.57
N PRO A 940 0.71 -27.89 29.91
CA PRO A 940 1.97 -28.65 29.85
C PRO A 940 2.65 -28.58 28.48
N GLY A 941 3.98 -28.60 28.48
CA GLY A 941 4.77 -28.48 27.25
C GLY A 941 4.69 -27.10 26.59
N ASN A 942 4.24 -26.06 27.31
CA ASN A 942 4.06 -24.69 26.82
C ASN A 942 2.95 -24.55 25.76
N THR A 943 2.02 -25.51 25.69
CA THR A 943 0.92 -25.54 24.73
C THR A 943 -0.07 -24.40 24.99
N LEU A 944 -0.36 -23.57 23.98
CA LEU A 944 -1.35 -22.50 24.10
C LEU A 944 -2.77 -23.08 24.16
N ILE A 945 -3.54 -22.70 25.16
CA ILE A 945 -4.94 -23.09 25.33
C ILE A 945 -5.82 -22.04 24.66
N ASP A 946 -6.84 -22.49 23.92
CA ASP A 946 -7.80 -21.57 23.32
C ASP A 946 -8.68 -20.90 24.39
N ARG A 947 -8.91 -19.59 24.25
CA ARG A 947 -9.59 -18.78 25.28
C ARG A 947 -10.18 -17.49 24.72
N ALA A 948 -11.26 -17.04 25.35
CA ALA A 948 -11.76 -15.68 25.25
C ALA A 948 -11.17 -14.80 26.37
N VAL A 949 -11.04 -13.50 26.11
CA VAL A 949 -10.63 -12.49 27.08
C VAL A 949 -11.63 -11.34 27.07
N ALA A 950 -12.13 -10.97 28.24
CA ALA A 950 -13.02 -9.83 28.42
C ALA A 950 -12.46 -8.88 29.48
N TYR A 951 -12.61 -7.57 29.30
CA TYR A 951 -12.17 -6.55 30.25
C TYR A 951 -13.35 -5.78 30.82
N ASP A 952 -13.45 -5.74 32.16
CA ASP A 952 -14.39 -4.90 32.90
C ASP A 952 -13.65 -3.65 33.40
N ALA A 953 -13.97 -2.50 32.80
CA ALA A 953 -13.37 -1.22 33.16
C ALA A 953 -13.79 -0.75 34.56
N ALA A 954 -15.03 -1.01 35.00
CA ALA A 954 -15.49 -0.61 36.34
C ALA A 954 -14.80 -1.42 37.44
N GLY A 955 -14.47 -2.68 37.17
CA GLY A 955 -13.74 -3.57 38.07
C GLY A 955 -12.21 -3.59 37.89
N GLN A 956 -11.69 -2.94 36.84
CA GLN A 956 -10.29 -2.98 36.41
C GLN A 956 -9.75 -4.41 36.26
N ALA A 957 -10.60 -5.31 35.76
CA ALA A 957 -10.32 -6.74 35.77
C ALA A 957 -10.48 -7.36 34.39
N ALA A 958 -9.46 -8.09 33.95
CA ALA A 958 -9.54 -8.97 32.79
C ALA A 958 -9.98 -10.37 33.24
N THR A 959 -10.93 -10.97 32.52
CA THR A 959 -11.38 -12.34 32.69
C THR A 959 -10.94 -13.18 31.50
N ILE A 960 -10.22 -14.27 31.77
CA ILE A 960 -9.79 -15.27 30.79
C ILE A 960 -10.73 -16.48 30.92
N THR A 961 -11.40 -16.83 29.83
CA THR A 961 -12.34 -17.94 29.78
C THR A 961 -11.84 -19.00 28.80
N PRO A 962 -11.35 -20.16 29.27
CA PRO A 962 -10.98 -21.27 28.40
C PRO A 962 -12.17 -21.72 27.54
N SER A 963 -11.95 -22.02 26.26
CA SER A 963 -13.01 -22.48 25.36
C SER A 963 -13.55 -23.89 25.70
N ALA A 964 -12.82 -24.64 26.52
CA ALA A 964 -13.21 -25.93 27.08
C ALA A 964 -12.67 -26.09 28.51
N ALA A 965 -13.29 -26.98 29.28
CA ALA A 965 -12.83 -27.30 30.64
C ALA A 965 -11.37 -27.77 30.63
N LEU A 966 -10.58 -27.27 31.58
CA LEU A 966 -9.17 -27.61 31.70
C LEU A 966 -8.97 -29.07 32.15
N ALA A 967 -7.86 -29.69 31.74
CA ALA A 967 -7.54 -31.05 32.17
C ALA A 967 -7.35 -31.09 33.69
N ALA A 968 -7.82 -32.14 34.36
CA ALA A 968 -7.69 -32.33 35.80
C ALA A 968 -6.23 -32.56 36.23
N SER A 969 -5.89 -32.22 37.48
CA SER A 969 -4.55 -32.44 38.06
C SER A 969 -3.40 -31.90 37.20
N THR A 970 -3.64 -30.83 36.45
CA THR A 970 -2.74 -30.34 35.40
C THR A 970 -2.28 -28.91 35.71
N PRO A 971 -0.97 -28.61 35.60
CA PRO A 971 -0.46 -27.25 35.78
C PRO A 971 -0.71 -26.38 34.55
N TYR A 972 -1.12 -25.15 34.78
CA TYR A 972 -1.31 -24.11 33.78
C TYR A 972 -0.56 -22.84 34.18
N THR A 973 -0.08 -22.09 33.20
CA THR A 973 0.59 -20.80 33.37
C THR A 973 -0.15 -19.73 32.59
N VAL A 974 -0.43 -18.61 33.25
CA VAL A 974 -0.96 -17.40 32.63
C VAL A 974 0.17 -16.41 32.45
N THR A 975 0.28 -15.81 31.25
CA THR A 975 1.21 -14.71 30.96
C THR A 975 0.44 -13.48 30.53
N VAL A 976 0.60 -12.39 31.27
CA VAL A 976 0.18 -11.05 30.87
C VAL A 976 1.38 -10.35 30.27
N ARG A 977 1.36 -10.08 28.97
CA ARG A 977 2.49 -9.48 28.24
C ARG A 977 2.56 -7.97 28.48
N THR A 978 3.74 -7.39 28.23
CA THR A 978 3.95 -5.93 28.27
C THR A 978 3.18 -5.17 27.18
N GLY A 979 2.63 -5.86 26.18
CA GLY A 979 1.74 -5.26 25.18
C GLY A 979 0.38 -4.82 25.73
N VAL A 980 0.06 -5.12 26.99
CA VAL A 980 -1.10 -4.57 27.69
C VAL A 980 -0.76 -3.16 28.22
N THR A 981 -1.57 -2.17 27.89
CA THR A 981 -1.35 -0.77 28.30
C THR A 981 -2.53 -0.21 29.10
N ASP A 982 -2.27 0.82 29.91
CA ASP A 982 -3.31 1.65 30.51
C ASP A 982 -4.03 2.50 29.44
N ALA A 983 -5.05 3.25 29.84
CA ALA A 983 -5.77 4.17 28.97
C ALA A 983 -4.91 5.34 28.44
N ALA A 984 -3.74 5.62 29.05
CA ALA A 984 -2.79 6.65 28.65
C ALA A 984 -1.69 6.14 27.70
N GLY A 985 -1.62 4.82 27.47
CA GLY A 985 -0.64 4.15 26.63
C GLY A 985 0.61 3.64 27.37
N ASN A 986 0.69 3.74 28.69
CA ASN A 986 1.82 3.17 29.43
C ASN A 986 1.69 1.65 29.47
N ALA A 987 2.74 0.96 29.01
CA ALA A 987 2.82 -0.49 29.02
C ALA A 987 3.16 -1.03 30.41
N LEU A 988 2.68 -2.24 30.72
CA LEU A 988 3.16 -3.01 31.88
C LEU A 988 4.69 -3.07 31.90
N THR A 989 5.32 -2.68 33.01
CA THR A 989 6.80 -2.58 33.13
C THR A 989 7.52 -3.90 32.83
N ALA A 990 6.89 -5.02 33.15
CA ALA A 990 7.37 -6.36 32.83
C ALA A 990 6.18 -7.31 32.64
N ALA A 991 6.39 -8.38 31.85
CA ALA A 991 5.37 -9.41 31.72
C ALA A 991 5.10 -10.06 33.08
N HIS A 992 3.83 -10.18 33.46
CA HIS A 992 3.42 -10.80 34.71
C HIS A 992 3.03 -12.25 34.45
N GLN A 993 3.68 -13.19 35.14
CA GLN A 993 3.39 -14.63 35.04
C GLN A 993 2.96 -15.20 36.38
N PHE A 994 1.94 -16.06 36.33
CA PHE A 994 1.55 -16.88 37.46
C PHE A 994 1.06 -18.24 36.98
N SER A 995 1.18 -19.25 37.84
CA SER A 995 0.75 -20.62 37.52
C SER A 995 -0.25 -21.13 38.55
N PHE A 996 -1.08 -22.09 38.16
CA PHE A 996 -1.98 -22.82 39.05
C PHE A 996 -2.14 -24.27 38.57
N THR A 997 -2.60 -25.16 39.44
CA THR A 997 -2.84 -26.58 39.14
C THR A 997 -4.31 -26.90 39.35
N THR A 998 -4.95 -27.46 38.33
CA THR A 998 -6.35 -27.91 38.44
C THR A 998 -6.48 -29.09 39.40
N GLY A 999 -7.64 -29.24 40.04
CA GLY A 999 -7.94 -30.38 40.90
C GLY A 999 -8.49 -31.57 40.15
N ASP A 1000 -8.44 -32.76 40.77
CA ASP A 1000 -9.15 -33.95 40.32
C ASP A 1000 -10.65 -33.82 40.67
N PRO A 1001 -11.56 -33.73 39.68
CA PRO A 1001 -13.00 -33.72 39.95
C PRO A 1001 -13.50 -35.04 40.54
N GLY A 1002 -12.76 -36.14 40.41
CA GLY A 1002 -13.07 -37.49 40.89
C GLY A 1002 -12.58 -37.82 42.30
N ALA A 1003 -11.92 -36.89 43.01
CA ALA A 1003 -11.53 -37.11 44.40
C ALA A 1003 -12.77 -37.36 45.29
N PRO A 1004 -12.77 -38.39 46.15
CA PRO A 1004 -13.93 -38.71 46.99
C PRO A 1004 -14.26 -37.54 47.92
N ARG A 1005 -15.44 -36.95 47.73
CA ARG A 1005 -15.96 -35.84 48.55
C ARG A 1005 -16.86 -36.38 49.65
N PHE A 1006 -16.80 -35.76 50.81
CA PHE A 1006 -17.65 -36.12 51.94
C PHE A 1006 -18.09 -34.86 52.69
N GLY A 1007 -19.40 -34.78 52.95
CA GLY A 1007 -20.08 -33.54 53.34
C GLY A 1007 -21.22 -33.22 52.37
N TYR A 1008 -21.65 -31.96 52.34
CA TYR A 1008 -22.73 -31.47 51.49
C TYR A 1008 -22.14 -30.74 50.28
N ASP A 1009 -21.86 -31.50 49.21
CA ASP A 1009 -21.15 -31.05 48.00
C ASP A 1009 -22.07 -30.53 46.88
N ARG A 1010 -23.36 -30.35 47.17
CA ARG A 1010 -24.34 -29.70 46.30
C ARG A 1010 -24.76 -28.35 46.86
N VAL A 1011 -24.89 -27.35 46.00
CA VAL A 1011 -25.38 -26.01 46.35
C VAL A 1011 -26.87 -26.11 46.75
N GLY A 1012 -27.22 -25.65 47.95
CA GLY A 1012 -28.59 -25.69 48.49
C GLY A 1012 -29.45 -24.47 48.11
N ALA A 1013 -30.73 -24.46 48.50
CA ALA A 1013 -31.67 -23.35 48.27
C ALA A 1013 -31.65 -22.30 49.41
N ALA A 1014 -31.91 -21.02 49.06
CA ALA A 1014 -32.12 -19.80 49.88
C ALA A 1014 -31.14 -19.42 51.02
N LEU A 1015 -30.36 -20.35 51.56
CA LEU A 1015 -29.58 -20.17 52.80
C LEU A 1015 -28.08 -19.90 52.59
N ASP A 1016 -27.56 -20.08 51.37
CA ASP A 1016 -26.20 -19.68 50.98
C ASP A 1016 -26.15 -18.18 50.59
N SER A 1017 -27.03 -17.35 51.17
CA SER A 1017 -27.38 -16.02 50.66
C SER A 1017 -26.42 -14.89 51.05
N GLY A 1018 -25.31 -15.17 51.73
CA GLY A 1018 -24.30 -14.14 52.01
C GLY A 1018 -23.26 -14.53 53.06
N ASP A 1019 -22.21 -13.72 53.15
CA ASP A 1019 -21.39 -13.62 54.36
C ASP A 1019 -22.27 -13.11 55.51
N MET A 1020 -22.68 -14.04 56.38
CA MET A 1020 -23.62 -13.78 57.48
C MET A 1020 -22.94 -13.34 58.77
N ASN A 1021 -21.61 -13.12 58.78
CA ASN A 1021 -20.88 -12.71 59.99
C ASN A 1021 -21.03 -13.72 61.17
N PHE A 1022 -21.15 -15.03 60.87
CA PHE A 1022 -21.31 -16.12 61.84
C PHE A 1022 -20.37 -17.30 61.53
N MET A 1023 -20.16 -18.17 62.53
CA MET A 1023 -19.61 -19.51 62.29
C MET A 1023 -20.75 -20.44 61.88
N ASN A 1024 -20.61 -21.19 60.79
CA ASN A 1024 -21.65 -22.07 60.26
C ASN A 1024 -21.08 -23.47 60.04
N GLY A 1025 -21.79 -24.52 60.43
CA GLY A 1025 -21.27 -25.89 60.34
C GLY A 1025 -22.30 -26.96 60.00
N SER A 1026 -21.82 -28.05 59.40
CA SER A 1026 -22.63 -29.22 59.06
C SER A 1026 -21.99 -30.51 59.58
N ARG A 1027 -22.81 -31.37 60.19
CA ARG A 1027 -22.38 -32.68 60.69
C ARG A 1027 -22.39 -33.71 59.58
N PHE A 1028 -21.42 -34.60 59.61
CA PHE A 1028 -21.38 -35.80 58.78
C PHE A 1028 -20.81 -36.98 59.56
N VAL A 1029 -21.07 -38.19 59.07
CA VAL A 1029 -20.49 -39.43 59.59
C VAL A 1029 -19.57 -39.99 58.51
N ASN A 1030 -18.31 -40.24 58.88
CA ASN A 1030 -17.35 -40.85 57.97
C ASN A 1030 -17.69 -42.34 57.73
N GLY A 1031 -17.37 -42.86 56.53
CA GLY A 1031 -17.57 -44.25 56.15
C GLY A 1031 -16.57 -45.23 56.81
N ALA A 1032 -16.58 -46.48 56.34
CA ALA A 1032 -15.85 -47.61 56.96
C ALA A 1032 -14.31 -47.54 56.88
N THR A 1033 -13.75 -46.52 56.23
CA THR A 1033 -12.30 -46.29 56.13
C THR A 1033 -11.90 -44.94 56.71
N ALA A 1034 -10.68 -44.83 57.23
CA ALA A 1034 -10.15 -43.55 57.67
C ALA A 1034 -9.99 -42.62 56.46
N LEU A 1035 -10.31 -41.34 56.62
CA LEU A 1035 -10.19 -40.35 55.55
C LEU A 1035 -9.14 -39.31 55.89
N THR A 1036 -8.21 -39.09 54.98
CA THR A 1036 -7.27 -37.97 55.07
C THR A 1036 -7.90 -36.77 54.38
N VAL A 1037 -8.16 -35.70 55.13
CA VAL A 1037 -8.65 -34.42 54.64
C VAL A 1037 -7.46 -33.54 54.30
N SER A 1038 -7.49 -32.94 53.11
CA SER A 1038 -6.48 -31.98 52.65
C SER A 1038 -7.02 -30.56 52.57
N ARG A 1039 -8.35 -30.41 52.40
CA ARG A 1039 -9.02 -29.12 52.28
C ARG A 1039 -10.50 -29.20 52.65
N LEU A 1040 -11.07 -28.04 53.00
CA LEU A 1040 -12.52 -27.82 53.08
C LEU A 1040 -12.93 -26.75 52.07
N SER A 1041 -14.11 -26.93 51.48
CA SER A 1041 -14.68 -26.01 50.50
C SER A 1041 -16.07 -25.58 50.91
N VAL A 1042 -16.36 -24.28 50.77
CA VAL A 1042 -17.64 -23.65 51.13
C VAL A 1042 -18.20 -22.82 49.99
N TYR A 1043 -19.52 -22.79 49.84
CA TYR A 1043 -20.19 -22.01 48.81
C TYR A 1043 -20.94 -20.82 49.42
N SER A 1044 -20.80 -19.62 48.84
CA SER A 1044 -21.58 -18.43 49.20
C SER A 1044 -22.02 -17.66 47.96
N ARG A 1045 -23.30 -17.26 47.88
CA ARG A 1045 -23.88 -16.57 46.70
C ARG A 1045 -23.59 -15.07 46.69
N THR A 1046 -23.51 -14.44 47.85
CA THR A 1046 -23.17 -13.01 47.98
C THR A 1046 -22.04 -12.84 49.00
N VAL A 1047 -21.21 -11.82 48.85
CA VAL A 1047 -20.05 -11.57 49.71
C VAL A 1047 -19.93 -10.07 49.95
N GLN A 1048 -19.52 -9.66 51.14
CA GLN A 1048 -19.27 -8.24 51.46
C GLN A 1048 -18.07 -7.71 50.66
N ALA A 1049 -17.95 -6.39 50.49
CA ALA A 1049 -16.77 -5.82 49.84
C ALA A 1049 -15.53 -5.93 50.74
N ALA A 1050 -14.34 -6.06 50.14
CA ALA A 1050 -13.08 -6.04 50.87
C ALA A 1050 -12.98 -4.80 51.79
N PRO A 1051 -12.47 -4.93 53.02
CA PRO A 1051 -11.76 -6.09 53.59
C PRO A 1051 -12.66 -7.08 54.36
N ALA A 1052 -13.99 -6.96 54.27
CA ALA A 1052 -14.91 -7.74 55.07
C ALA A 1052 -15.28 -9.11 54.48
N ASP A 1053 -14.69 -9.49 53.35
CA ASP A 1053 -14.89 -10.74 52.62
C ASP A 1053 -14.08 -11.93 53.15
N GLN A 1054 -13.55 -11.86 54.37
CA GLN A 1054 -12.63 -12.86 54.89
C GLN A 1054 -13.34 -14.08 55.48
N TYR A 1055 -12.80 -15.28 55.25
CA TYR A 1055 -13.28 -16.54 55.83
C TYR A 1055 -12.18 -17.50 56.28
N GLN A 1056 -12.54 -18.42 57.18
CA GLN A 1056 -11.74 -19.56 57.65
C GLN A 1056 -12.60 -20.82 57.73
N VAL A 1057 -11.97 -21.99 57.80
CA VAL A 1057 -12.65 -23.28 57.95
C VAL A 1057 -12.00 -24.13 59.05
N ALA A 1058 -12.77 -25.03 59.65
CA ALA A 1058 -12.33 -25.93 60.71
C ALA A 1058 -13.08 -27.27 60.73
N ILE A 1059 -12.45 -28.26 61.36
CA ILE A 1059 -13.01 -29.59 61.62
C ILE A 1059 -13.08 -29.80 63.13
N TYR A 1060 -14.21 -30.28 63.62
CA TYR A 1060 -14.41 -30.64 65.03
C TYR A 1060 -14.83 -32.10 65.18
N THR A 1061 -14.45 -32.74 66.29
CA THR A 1061 -15.04 -34.04 66.68
C THR A 1061 -16.52 -33.86 66.98
N ASP A 1062 -17.31 -34.92 66.86
CA ASP A 1062 -18.70 -34.93 67.33
C ASP A 1062 -18.77 -35.44 68.77
N VAL A 1063 -19.45 -34.69 69.64
CA VAL A 1063 -19.79 -35.09 71.01
C VAL A 1063 -21.30 -35.03 71.14
N ASN A 1064 -21.96 -36.19 71.03
CA ASN A 1064 -23.41 -36.33 71.15
C ASN A 1064 -24.22 -35.41 70.20
N GLY A 1065 -23.80 -35.27 68.95
CA GLY A 1065 -24.47 -34.39 68.00
C GLY A 1065 -24.15 -32.90 68.19
N SER A 1066 -23.02 -32.56 68.80
CA SER A 1066 -22.53 -31.18 68.89
C SER A 1066 -21.03 -31.13 68.59
N PRO A 1067 -20.50 -30.04 68.00
CA PRO A 1067 -19.07 -29.93 67.76
C PRO A 1067 -18.31 -29.90 69.09
N GLY A 1068 -17.42 -30.87 69.26
CA GLY A 1068 -16.60 -31.09 70.44
C GLY A 1068 -15.24 -30.43 70.31
N THR A 1069 -14.18 -31.23 70.27
CA THR A 1069 -12.79 -30.75 70.23
C THR A 1069 -12.39 -30.35 68.82
N LEU A 1070 -11.72 -29.20 68.68
CA LEU A 1070 -11.13 -28.76 67.41
C LEU A 1070 -10.07 -29.77 66.95
N VAL A 1071 -10.24 -30.32 65.75
CA VAL A 1071 -9.33 -31.27 65.11
C VAL A 1071 -8.28 -30.53 64.29
N ALA A 1072 -8.73 -29.62 63.42
CA ALA A 1072 -7.85 -28.84 62.55
C ALA A 1072 -8.58 -27.58 62.05
N SER A 1073 -7.84 -26.55 61.70
CA SER A 1073 -8.38 -25.29 61.15
C SER A 1073 -7.45 -24.69 60.09
N SER A 1074 -7.99 -23.86 59.21
CA SER A 1074 -7.21 -23.11 58.21
C SER A 1074 -6.81 -21.73 58.71
N THR A 1075 -5.84 -21.12 58.02
CA THR A 1075 -5.65 -19.65 58.02
C THR A 1075 -6.77 -18.95 57.22
N SER A 1076 -6.87 -17.61 57.31
CA SER A 1076 -7.89 -16.83 56.60
C SER A 1076 -7.64 -16.70 55.10
N GLY A 1077 -8.73 -16.64 54.33
CA GLY A 1077 -8.76 -16.30 52.91
C GLY A 1077 -9.92 -15.38 52.59
N THR A 1078 -10.14 -15.06 51.32
CA THR A 1078 -11.24 -14.21 50.85
C THR A 1078 -12.31 -15.03 50.12
N LEU A 1079 -13.57 -14.68 50.32
CA LEU A 1079 -14.71 -15.30 49.65
C LEU A 1079 -14.92 -14.68 48.27
N THR A 1080 -15.17 -15.52 47.27
CA THR A 1080 -15.66 -15.12 45.95
C THR A 1080 -17.15 -15.48 45.85
N PRO A 1081 -18.04 -14.52 45.51
CA PRO A 1081 -19.47 -14.77 45.40
C PRO A 1081 -19.78 -15.74 44.25
N GLY A 1082 -20.74 -16.63 44.46
CA GLY A 1082 -21.21 -17.57 43.45
C GLY A 1082 -20.26 -18.74 43.15
N ALA A 1083 -19.18 -18.92 43.91
CA ALA A 1083 -18.17 -19.94 43.69
C ALA A 1083 -17.91 -20.82 44.94
N TRP A 1084 -17.32 -22.00 44.73
CA TRP A 1084 -16.76 -22.81 45.82
C TRP A 1084 -15.42 -22.22 46.24
N ASN A 1085 -15.31 -21.89 47.53
CA ASN A 1085 -14.17 -21.28 48.17
C ASN A 1085 -13.45 -22.33 49.02
N SER A 1086 -12.22 -22.69 48.65
CA SER A 1086 -11.47 -23.75 49.33
C SER A 1086 -10.33 -23.22 50.20
N ARG A 1087 -10.13 -23.85 51.36
CA ARG A 1087 -8.95 -23.63 52.22
C ARG A 1087 -8.26 -24.94 52.57
N PRO A 1088 -6.92 -24.97 52.58
CA PRO A 1088 -6.17 -26.11 53.07
C PRO A 1088 -6.45 -26.38 54.55
N VAL A 1089 -6.75 -27.64 54.89
CA VAL A 1089 -6.88 -28.15 56.26
C VAL A 1089 -6.41 -29.60 56.26
N ALA A 1090 -5.38 -29.91 57.04
CA ALA A 1090 -4.86 -31.27 57.15
C ALA A 1090 -5.43 -31.97 58.39
N ALA A 1091 -6.18 -33.06 58.19
CA ALA A 1091 -6.67 -33.90 59.28
C ALA A 1091 -6.82 -35.36 58.82
N THR A 1092 -6.69 -36.32 59.74
CA THR A 1092 -7.06 -37.71 59.49
C THR A 1092 -8.26 -38.07 60.34
N LEU A 1093 -9.37 -38.40 59.69
CA LEU A 1093 -10.64 -38.71 60.32
C LEU A 1093 -10.77 -40.22 60.49
N ALA A 1094 -11.12 -40.65 61.70
CA ALA A 1094 -11.30 -42.06 62.00
C ALA A 1094 -12.50 -42.65 61.22
N PRO A 1095 -12.46 -43.95 60.87
CA PRO A 1095 -13.60 -44.63 60.24
C PRO A 1095 -14.85 -44.61 61.13
N ASN A 1096 -16.04 -44.62 60.53
CA ASN A 1096 -17.35 -44.72 61.22
C ASN A 1096 -17.56 -43.69 62.34
N THR A 1097 -16.86 -42.55 62.28
CA THR A 1097 -16.86 -41.52 63.31
C THR A 1097 -17.52 -40.26 62.78
N ALA A 1098 -18.31 -39.60 63.63
CA ALA A 1098 -18.98 -38.35 63.27
C ALA A 1098 -18.06 -37.15 63.51
N TYR A 1099 -18.12 -36.20 62.59
CA TYR A 1099 -17.34 -34.96 62.61
C TYR A 1099 -18.19 -33.79 62.12
N TRP A 1100 -17.72 -32.57 62.40
CA TRP A 1100 -18.31 -31.32 61.95
C TRP A 1100 -17.35 -30.58 61.03
N LEU A 1101 -17.86 -30.14 59.89
CA LEU A 1101 -17.18 -29.18 59.02
C LEU A 1101 -17.77 -27.81 59.29
N VAL A 1102 -16.93 -26.84 59.63
CA VAL A 1102 -17.34 -25.51 60.05
C VAL A 1102 -16.60 -24.45 59.24
N TYR A 1103 -17.26 -23.35 58.92
CA TYR A 1103 -16.62 -22.16 58.37
C TYR A 1103 -17.00 -20.92 59.16
N ASN A 1104 -16.11 -19.93 59.16
CA ASN A 1104 -16.28 -18.66 59.85
C ASN A 1104 -16.05 -17.52 58.87
N THR A 1105 -16.82 -16.46 59.00
CA THR A 1105 -16.75 -15.25 58.16
C THR A 1105 -16.57 -14.01 59.05
N ASN A 1106 -16.23 -12.83 58.50
CA ASN A 1106 -15.69 -11.69 59.26
C ASN A 1106 -16.70 -10.99 60.20
N GLY A 1107 -17.17 -11.68 61.23
CA GLY A 1107 -18.20 -11.22 62.16
C GLY A 1107 -18.15 -11.85 63.56
N ASP A 1108 -19.27 -11.74 64.29
CA ASP A 1108 -19.42 -12.29 65.62
C ASP A 1108 -19.42 -13.83 65.54
N ASN A 1109 -18.40 -14.47 66.15
CA ASN A 1109 -18.18 -15.92 66.16
C ASN A 1109 -19.25 -16.75 66.92
N ASN A 1110 -20.52 -16.50 66.66
CA ASN A 1110 -21.63 -17.31 67.13
C ASN A 1110 -21.81 -18.47 66.15
N LEU A 1111 -21.81 -19.71 66.64
CA LEU A 1111 -21.98 -20.89 65.81
C LEU A 1111 -23.46 -21.14 65.48
N SER A 1112 -23.75 -21.54 64.24
CA SER A 1112 -25.05 -22.07 63.79
C SER A 1112 -24.80 -23.37 63.03
N TYR A 1113 -25.46 -24.47 63.40
CA TYR A 1113 -25.12 -25.80 62.86
C TYR A 1113 -26.27 -26.82 62.87
N ASP A 1114 -26.23 -27.84 61.99
CA ASP A 1114 -27.26 -28.92 61.89
C ASP A 1114 -26.67 -30.35 62.01
N THR A 1115 -27.30 -31.15 62.88
CA THR A 1115 -26.91 -32.54 63.23
C THR A 1115 -27.35 -33.59 62.23
N GLY A 1116 -28.25 -33.25 61.30
CA GLY A 1116 -28.79 -34.15 60.28
C GLY A 1116 -29.97 -35.02 60.75
N THR A 1117 -30.37 -34.95 62.03
CA THR A 1117 -31.64 -35.47 62.55
C THR A 1117 -32.59 -34.32 62.82
N ALA A 1118 -33.89 -34.51 62.59
CA ALA A 1118 -34.88 -33.44 62.77
C ALA A 1118 -34.85 -32.87 64.20
N GLY A 1119 -34.38 -31.64 64.35
CA GLY A 1119 -34.64 -30.80 65.52
C GLY A 1119 -33.48 -30.46 66.48
N GLN A 1120 -32.20 -30.55 66.10
CA GLN A 1120 -31.09 -30.13 66.98
C GLN A 1120 -29.95 -29.38 66.27
N GLY A 1121 -29.65 -28.17 66.76
CA GLY A 1121 -28.52 -27.29 66.42
C GLY A 1121 -28.24 -26.31 67.58
N ALA A 1122 -27.03 -25.73 67.71
CA ALA A 1122 -26.69 -24.83 68.83
C ALA A 1122 -26.11 -23.46 68.42
N TRP A 1123 -26.19 -22.52 69.37
CA TRP A 1123 -25.71 -21.14 69.32
C TRP A 1123 -24.88 -20.83 70.57
N SER A 1124 -23.80 -20.06 70.42
CA SER A 1124 -22.96 -19.56 71.53
C SER A 1124 -23.18 -18.06 71.67
N SER A 1125 -23.33 -17.54 72.89
CA SER A 1125 -23.51 -16.11 73.18
C SER A 1125 -22.20 -15.35 73.41
N THR A 1126 -21.05 -16.02 73.30
CA THR A 1126 -19.74 -15.41 73.55
C THR A 1126 -19.13 -14.98 72.22
N SER A 1127 -19.13 -13.67 71.94
CA SER A 1127 -18.44 -13.15 70.76
C SER A 1127 -16.93 -13.36 70.90
N ARG A 1128 -16.29 -13.76 69.80
CA ARG A 1128 -14.84 -13.92 69.70
C ARG A 1128 -14.36 -13.22 68.43
N PRO A 1129 -13.11 -12.73 68.40
CA PRO A 1129 -12.56 -12.11 67.20
C PRO A 1129 -12.45 -13.13 66.05
N PHE A 1130 -12.75 -12.70 64.83
CA PHE A 1130 -12.43 -13.44 63.62
C PHE A 1130 -10.97 -13.92 63.65
N GLY A 1131 -10.71 -15.15 63.23
CA GLY A 1131 -9.39 -15.77 63.32
C GLY A 1131 -9.17 -16.69 64.52
N THR A 1132 -10.10 -16.74 65.49
CA THR A 1132 -9.98 -17.59 66.69
C THR A 1132 -11.06 -18.69 66.74
N TRP A 1133 -10.62 -19.94 66.89
CA TRP A 1133 -11.50 -21.11 67.00
C TRP A 1133 -11.66 -21.55 68.46
N PRO A 1134 -12.88 -21.77 68.96
CA PRO A 1134 -13.07 -22.31 70.31
C PRO A 1134 -12.61 -23.76 70.40
N SER A 1135 -12.14 -24.17 71.58
CA SER A 1135 -11.71 -25.55 71.85
C SER A 1135 -12.89 -26.51 72.07
N SER A 1136 -14.08 -26.00 72.43
CA SER A 1136 -15.36 -26.72 72.49
C SER A 1136 -16.55 -25.73 72.49
N PHE A 1137 -17.76 -26.20 72.15
CA PHE A 1137 -19.00 -25.40 72.14
C PHE A 1137 -19.98 -25.82 73.29
N GLY A 1138 -20.83 -24.90 73.77
CA GLY A 1138 -21.77 -25.08 74.92
C GLY A 1138 -23.17 -25.64 74.59
N THR A 1139 -24.16 -25.53 75.51
CA THR A 1139 -25.55 -26.07 75.38
C THR A 1139 -26.57 -25.14 74.68
N SER A 1140 -27.70 -25.67 74.13
CA SER A 1140 -28.46 -25.07 73.00
C SER A 1140 -29.97 -24.74 73.16
N SER A 1141 -30.48 -23.88 72.24
CA SER A 1141 -31.90 -23.77 71.80
C SER A 1141 -31.99 -23.41 70.28
N ARG A 1142 -33.17 -23.55 69.64
CA ARG A 1142 -33.44 -24.18 68.31
C ARG A 1142 -33.31 -23.32 67.01
N TRP A 1143 -32.66 -23.84 65.95
CA TRP A 1143 -32.98 -23.64 64.50
C TRP A 1143 -32.39 -24.79 63.63
N THR A 1144 -32.92 -25.08 62.44
CA THR A 1144 -32.52 -26.22 61.56
C THR A 1144 -32.16 -25.78 60.13
N ALA A 1145 -30.89 -25.91 59.69
CA ALA A 1145 -30.45 -25.63 58.31
C ALA A 1145 -29.13 -26.37 57.91
N LYS A 1146 -29.04 -26.90 56.68
CA LYS A 1146 -27.83 -27.53 56.11
C LYS A 1146 -27.07 -26.56 55.21
N PHE A 1147 -25.76 -26.43 55.39
CA PHE A 1147 -24.89 -25.54 54.60
C PHE A 1147 -24.12 -26.29 53.52
N SER A 1148 -23.87 -25.65 52.37
CA SER A 1148 -23.02 -26.18 51.30
C SER A 1148 -21.53 -26.13 51.68
N ILE A 1149 -21.08 -27.17 52.36
CA ILE A 1149 -19.69 -27.38 52.80
C ILE A 1149 -19.29 -28.85 52.62
N TYR A 1150 -18.11 -29.10 52.02
CA TYR A 1150 -17.55 -30.43 51.87
C TYR A 1150 -16.04 -30.47 52.12
N ALA A 1151 -15.55 -31.66 52.47
CA ALA A 1151 -14.13 -31.98 52.59
C ALA A 1151 -13.65 -32.84 51.41
N SER A 1152 -12.37 -32.70 51.05
CA SER A 1152 -11.69 -33.53 50.06
C SER A 1152 -10.24 -33.85 50.42
#